data_AF-A0A942AH58-F1
#
_entry.id   AF-A0A942AH58-F1
#
_cell.length_a   1.000
_cell.length_b   1.000
_cell.length_c   1.000
_cell.angle_alpha   90.00
_cell.angle_beta   90.00
_cell.angle_gamma   90.00
#
_symmetry.space_group_name_H-M   'P 1'
#
loop_
_entity.id
_entity.type
_entity.pdbx_description
1 polymer ?
#
loop_
_entity_poly.entity_id
_entity_poly.type
_entity_poly.pdbx_seq_one_letter_code
_entity_poly.pdbx_strand_id
1 'polypeptide(L)'
;DARQMLDLVVGSSNGRNVYLRDVADVKDYVEERAQETFNNGGRGGMIVIQKQSGANSVNIAKKVHDKLPEIQASLPSDVKLGVIVDTSTNILNTIDSLKETIMITFIVVMFVVFIFLGRWRATFIIILTIPISLIAAFAYLLASGNTLNIISLSSLSIAIGMVVDDAIVVLENVTTHIERGSKPKQAAVHATNEVAISVIASTLTMLAVFLPLTMVTGMAGILFKQLGWIVSIIMIVSTVGALTLTPMLCSQLLRLDPKKGRLYVLFFTPIEKALNALDVAYARFLSWAVRHRKTVIFGAMLIFAGSMMLVPTVKTEFFPTQDNGRVGITIELPIGTRQEITRDLALRIDKQFREKYPEIDVLNFSEGQADTDNTFAQLSDNGSHIIEMNVGLSSVGDRERGLIEICDLMRKDLAQYSEIKEYKVLAGGSSGGAGGETTVDVEIYGFDFEKTDIVAAELARRLETLKGCSQVNISRKDYIPEYQVDFDREKLAMNGLNVTTASTYLRNRINGSTASKYREDGDEYDIKVRYAPEFRQSVEDIENIIIYNSAGQGVRIRDVGKVVERMTPPTIERKNRERIITVSAVVAQGAALSDLVEQTRAELKKMDIPSEISWQLGGTFEDQQDTFADLGILMVLIIILVFIVMAAQFESLTDPFVIMFSIPFAFTGVVLGLSITQTPLGVMALIGVIMLMGIVVKNGIVLIDYTILCRERGMSILTAAVTAGKSRLRPVLMTTLTTVLGMIPMAVGTGEGSEMWRSMGMTVAWGLAVSTLITLVIVPVVYCTFAGNGVKRRRRKIAKLNQLEQL
;
A
#
# COMPACT_ATOMS: atom_id res chain seq x y z
N ASP A 1 -50.40 -21.96 -4.09
CA ASP A 1 -50.10 -22.91 -5.18
C ASP A 1 -50.24 -22.22 -6.53
N ALA A 2 -49.12 -22.09 -7.24
CA ALA A 2 -49.04 -21.49 -8.58
C ALA A 2 -49.99 -22.16 -9.61
N ARG A 3 -50.38 -23.42 -9.40
CA ARG A 3 -51.31 -24.15 -10.28
C ARG A 3 -52.70 -23.53 -10.35
N GLN A 4 -53.11 -22.73 -9.37
CA GLN A 4 -54.39 -22.02 -9.42
C GLN A 4 -54.46 -21.02 -10.60
N MET A 5 -53.32 -20.55 -11.09
CA MET A 5 -53.27 -19.68 -12.27
C MET A 5 -53.77 -20.36 -13.55
N LEU A 6 -53.72 -21.70 -13.61
CA LEU A 6 -54.18 -22.46 -14.77
C LEU A 6 -55.68 -22.31 -15.03
N ASP A 7 -56.47 -21.97 -14.00
CA ASP A 7 -57.92 -21.73 -14.08
C ASP A 7 -58.28 -20.27 -14.42
N LEU A 8 -57.30 -19.41 -14.69
CA LEU A 8 -57.55 -18.05 -15.13
C LEU A 8 -58.17 -18.04 -16.53
N VAL A 9 -59.29 -17.33 -16.69
CA VAL A 9 -59.93 -17.13 -17.99
C VAL A 9 -59.16 -16.04 -18.74
N VAL A 10 -58.51 -16.43 -19.84
CA VAL A 10 -57.69 -15.52 -20.68
C VAL A 10 -58.46 -14.98 -21.88
N GLY A 11 -59.64 -15.54 -22.17
CA GLY A 11 -60.53 -15.06 -23.23
C GLY A 11 -61.81 -15.88 -23.32
N SER A 12 -62.72 -15.45 -24.19
CA SER A 12 -63.93 -16.20 -24.55
C SER A 12 -64.09 -16.22 -26.05
N SER A 13 -64.34 -17.40 -26.63
CA SER A 13 -64.57 -17.58 -28.07
C SER A 13 -65.78 -18.48 -28.27
N ASN A 14 -66.74 -18.02 -29.10
CA ASN A 14 -67.99 -18.74 -29.38
C ASN A 14 -68.76 -19.19 -28.11
N GLY A 15 -68.75 -18.37 -27.06
CA GLY A 15 -69.44 -18.66 -25.80
C GLY A 15 -68.75 -19.70 -24.90
N ARG A 16 -67.53 -20.15 -25.24
CA ARG A 16 -66.69 -20.98 -24.38
C ARG A 16 -65.54 -20.16 -23.80
N ASN A 17 -65.29 -20.32 -22.51
CA ASN A 17 -64.14 -19.73 -21.85
C ASN A 17 -62.87 -20.48 -22.24
N VAL A 18 -61.82 -19.72 -22.57
CA VAL A 18 -60.47 -20.23 -22.79
C VAL A 18 -59.69 -19.97 -21.50
N TYR A 19 -59.14 -21.03 -20.93
CA TYR A 19 -58.36 -20.99 -19.69
C TYR A 19 -56.86 -20.89 -19.98
N LEU A 20 -56.08 -20.42 -19.02
CA LEU A 20 -54.62 -20.33 -19.18
C LEU A 20 -54.00 -21.69 -19.48
N ARG A 21 -54.51 -22.77 -18.86
CA ARG A 21 -54.11 -24.17 -19.16
C ARG A 21 -54.25 -24.57 -20.63
N ASP A 22 -55.11 -23.90 -21.38
CA ASP A 22 -55.36 -24.25 -22.79
C ASP A 22 -54.28 -23.66 -23.72
N VAL A 23 -53.50 -22.68 -23.24
CA VAL A 23 -52.58 -21.88 -24.08
C VAL A 23 -51.18 -21.69 -23.49
N ALA A 24 -50.96 -22.03 -22.21
CA ALA A 24 -49.68 -21.87 -21.54
C ALA A 24 -49.44 -22.96 -20.49
N ASP A 25 -48.16 -23.21 -20.23
CA ASP A 25 -47.71 -24.03 -19.10
C ASP A 25 -47.25 -23.10 -17.97
N VAL A 26 -47.60 -23.44 -16.73
CA VAL A 26 -47.26 -22.66 -15.53
C VAL A 26 -46.34 -23.52 -14.67
N LYS A 27 -45.05 -23.16 -14.67
CA LYS A 27 -44.02 -23.82 -13.86
C LYS A 27 -43.51 -22.88 -12.80
N ASP A 28 -43.54 -23.36 -11.56
CA ASP A 28 -42.71 -22.81 -10.49
C ASP A 28 -41.30 -23.40 -10.64
N TYR A 29 -40.35 -22.55 -10.99
CA TYR A 29 -39.00 -22.98 -11.36
C TYR A 29 -37.98 -21.88 -11.06
N VAL A 30 -36.72 -22.27 -10.91
CA VAL A 30 -35.60 -21.32 -10.79
C VAL A 30 -35.46 -20.54 -12.09
N GLU A 31 -34.96 -19.31 -12.01
CA GLU A 31 -34.68 -18.50 -13.20
C GLU A 31 -33.76 -19.24 -14.18
N GLU A 32 -34.13 -19.26 -15.46
CA GLU A 32 -33.42 -19.96 -16.55
C GLU A 32 -31.99 -19.42 -16.79
N ARG A 33 -31.70 -18.19 -16.37
CA ARG A 33 -30.38 -17.54 -16.46
C ARG A 33 -29.85 -17.25 -15.07
N ALA A 34 -29.67 -18.30 -14.28
CA ALA A 34 -29.09 -18.19 -12.95
C ALA A 34 -27.58 -18.45 -13.01
N GLN A 35 -26.84 -17.51 -12.43
CA GLN A 35 -25.45 -17.75 -12.06
C GLN A 35 -25.42 -18.91 -11.05
N GLU A 36 -24.59 -19.91 -11.31
CA GLU A 36 -24.32 -20.98 -10.35
C GLU A 36 -23.06 -20.63 -9.55
N THR A 37 -23.05 -21.03 -8.28
CA THR A 37 -21.91 -20.84 -7.39
C THR A 37 -21.54 -22.16 -6.75
N PHE A 38 -20.24 -22.39 -6.60
CA PHE A 38 -19.67 -23.60 -6.04
C PHE A 38 -18.64 -23.24 -4.98
N ASN A 39 -18.65 -24.00 -3.89
CA ASN A 39 -17.75 -23.86 -2.75
C ASN A 39 -17.07 -25.21 -2.52
N ASN A 40 -15.74 -25.27 -2.66
CA ASN A 40 -14.93 -26.49 -2.48
C ASN A 40 -15.48 -27.69 -3.29
N GLY A 41 -15.92 -27.42 -4.53
CA GLY A 41 -16.49 -28.40 -5.46
C GLY A 41 -17.94 -28.82 -5.19
N GLY A 42 -18.57 -28.35 -4.10
CA GLY A 42 -20.00 -28.53 -3.84
C GLY A 42 -20.82 -27.34 -4.33
N ARG A 43 -22.04 -27.57 -4.82
CA ARG A 43 -22.96 -26.47 -5.17
C ARG A 43 -23.31 -25.68 -3.90
N GLY A 44 -23.22 -24.35 -3.97
CA GLY A 44 -23.46 -23.48 -2.82
C GLY A 44 -24.00 -22.11 -3.22
N GLY A 45 -24.40 -21.33 -2.22
CA GLY A 45 -24.70 -19.91 -2.39
C GLY A 45 -23.54 -19.05 -1.88
N MET A 46 -23.44 -17.83 -2.40
CA MET A 46 -22.56 -16.79 -1.87
C MET A 46 -23.40 -15.61 -1.40
N ILE A 47 -23.16 -15.17 -0.17
CA ILE A 47 -23.75 -13.95 0.37
C ILE A 47 -22.63 -12.93 0.53
N VAL A 48 -22.73 -11.82 -0.21
CA VAL A 48 -21.76 -10.72 -0.12
C VAL A 48 -22.25 -9.71 0.89
N ILE A 49 -21.50 -9.50 1.96
CA ILE A 49 -21.79 -8.48 2.97
C ILE A 49 -20.92 -7.26 2.69
N GLN A 50 -21.53 -6.21 2.17
CA GLN A 50 -20.84 -4.95 1.91
C GLN A 50 -20.99 -4.00 3.10
N LYS A 51 -19.86 -3.48 3.60
CA LYS A 51 -19.90 -2.45 4.63
C LYS A 51 -20.46 -1.14 4.08
N GLN A 52 -21.24 -0.44 4.89
CA GLN A 52 -21.63 0.94 4.59
C GLN A 52 -20.41 1.87 4.63
N SER A 53 -20.48 2.99 3.91
CA SER A 53 -19.44 4.01 3.95
C SER A 53 -19.23 4.53 5.38
N GLY A 54 -17.96 4.70 5.80
CA GLY A 54 -17.59 5.12 7.15
C GLY A 54 -17.72 4.06 8.25
N ALA A 55 -18.26 2.87 7.96
CA ALA A 55 -18.40 1.81 8.97
C ALA A 55 -17.13 0.98 9.16
N ASN A 56 -16.96 0.41 10.36
CA ASN A 56 -15.79 -0.39 10.74
C ASN A 56 -15.95 -1.86 10.32
N SER A 57 -15.05 -2.34 9.45
CA SER A 57 -15.09 -3.70 8.90
C SER A 57 -14.98 -4.79 9.97
N VAL A 58 -14.06 -4.64 10.94
CA VAL A 58 -13.81 -5.64 11.98
C VAL A 58 -15.00 -5.80 12.92
N ASN A 59 -15.62 -4.69 13.33
CA ASN A 59 -16.81 -4.73 14.19
C ASN A 59 -18.02 -5.32 13.47
N ILE A 60 -18.19 -5.05 12.17
CA ILE A 60 -19.25 -5.65 11.36
C ILE A 60 -19.01 -7.15 11.24
N ALA A 61 -17.80 -7.57 10.83
CA ALA A 61 -17.46 -8.98 10.70
C ALA A 61 -17.68 -9.74 12.01
N LYS A 62 -17.24 -9.18 13.15
CA LYS A 62 -17.50 -9.77 14.47
C LYS A 62 -19.00 -9.96 14.74
N LYS A 63 -19.83 -8.95 14.50
CA LYS A 63 -21.28 -9.06 14.69
C LYS A 63 -21.92 -10.09 13.75
N VAL A 64 -21.41 -10.22 12.54
CA VAL A 64 -21.84 -11.26 11.59
C VAL A 64 -21.47 -12.63 12.13
N HIS A 65 -20.20 -12.85 12.49
CA HIS A 65 -19.73 -14.11 13.09
C HIS A 65 -20.48 -14.49 14.36
N ASP A 66 -20.77 -13.52 15.24
CA ASP A 66 -21.56 -13.75 16.46
C ASP A 66 -23.00 -14.21 16.14
N LYS A 67 -23.54 -13.84 14.97
CA LYS A 67 -24.88 -14.23 14.50
C LYS A 67 -24.90 -15.51 13.66
N LEU A 68 -23.78 -15.92 13.07
CA LEU A 68 -23.71 -17.12 12.25
C LEU A 68 -24.17 -18.40 12.97
N PRO A 69 -23.80 -18.67 14.25
CA PRO A 69 -24.28 -19.87 14.95
C PRO A 69 -25.79 -19.90 15.16
N GLU A 70 -26.40 -18.74 15.43
CA GLU A 70 -27.85 -18.60 15.59
C GLU A 70 -28.57 -18.90 14.26
N ILE A 71 -28.04 -18.38 13.16
CA ILE A 71 -28.57 -18.64 11.81
C ILE A 71 -28.35 -20.12 11.45
N GLN A 72 -27.17 -20.68 11.70
CA GLN A 72 -26.82 -22.07 11.41
C GLN A 72 -27.75 -23.06 12.15
N ALA A 73 -28.18 -22.73 13.37
CA ALA A 73 -29.13 -23.54 14.14
C ALA A 73 -30.57 -23.49 13.59
N SER A 74 -30.92 -22.41 12.88
CA SER A 74 -32.23 -22.25 12.22
C SER A 74 -32.31 -22.94 10.85
N LEU A 75 -31.16 -23.30 10.27
CA LEU A 75 -31.09 -23.92 8.95
C LEU A 75 -31.23 -25.45 9.03
N PRO A 76 -31.70 -26.10 7.95
CA PRO A 76 -31.67 -27.55 7.81
C PRO A 76 -30.28 -28.16 8.02
N SER A 77 -30.20 -29.41 8.49
CA SER A 77 -28.94 -30.06 8.86
C SER A 77 -27.98 -30.33 7.70
N ASP A 78 -28.47 -30.30 6.48
CA ASP A 78 -27.72 -30.46 5.23
C ASP A 78 -27.13 -29.13 4.70
N VAL A 79 -27.54 -27.98 5.24
CA VAL A 79 -27.01 -26.66 4.87
C VAL A 79 -25.94 -26.21 5.85
N LYS A 80 -24.71 -26.02 5.37
CA LYS A 80 -23.59 -25.51 6.17
C LYS A 80 -23.17 -24.12 5.70
N LEU A 81 -23.04 -23.21 6.66
CA LEU A 81 -22.48 -21.89 6.44
C LEU A 81 -20.96 -21.96 6.58
N GLY A 82 -20.27 -21.38 5.61
CA GLY A 82 -18.82 -21.20 5.61
C GLY A 82 -18.46 -19.78 5.23
N VAL A 83 -17.27 -19.34 5.61
CA VAL A 83 -16.75 -18.01 5.25
C VAL A 83 -15.78 -18.18 4.09
N ILE A 84 -16.08 -17.54 2.96
CA ILE A 84 -15.26 -17.61 1.75
C ILE A 84 -14.14 -16.57 1.82
N VAL A 85 -14.51 -15.30 2.02
CA VAL A 85 -13.57 -14.18 2.17
C VAL A 85 -14.01 -13.34 3.36
N ASP A 86 -13.08 -13.12 4.29
CA ASP A 86 -13.23 -12.16 5.37
C ASP A 86 -12.07 -11.17 5.33
N THR A 87 -12.34 -9.92 4.99
CA THR A 87 -11.30 -8.88 4.95
C THR A 87 -10.84 -8.47 6.36
N SER A 88 -11.61 -8.79 7.40
CA SER A 88 -11.27 -8.43 8.78
C SER A 88 -10.18 -9.31 9.38
N THR A 89 -10.02 -10.56 8.93
CA THR A 89 -8.95 -11.45 9.39
C THR A 89 -7.59 -10.89 9.01
N ASN A 90 -7.41 -10.45 7.77
CA ASN A 90 -6.19 -9.78 7.33
C ASN A 90 -5.88 -8.52 8.16
N ILE A 91 -6.90 -7.71 8.48
CA ILE A 91 -6.74 -6.52 9.32
C ILE A 91 -6.27 -6.92 10.73
N LEU A 92 -6.90 -7.93 11.34
CA LEU A 92 -6.55 -8.43 12.67
C LEU A 92 -5.15 -9.03 12.71
N ASN A 93 -4.81 -9.90 11.75
CA ASN A 93 -3.50 -10.52 11.61
C ASN A 93 -2.40 -9.47 11.41
N THR A 94 -2.66 -8.44 10.59
CA THR A 94 -1.71 -7.33 10.40
C THR A 94 -1.55 -6.53 11.69
N ILE A 95 -2.63 -6.27 12.42
CA ILE A 95 -2.58 -5.59 13.73
C ILE A 95 -1.80 -6.41 14.76
N ASP A 96 -2.01 -7.72 14.82
CA ASP A 96 -1.31 -8.62 15.74
C ASP A 96 0.18 -8.73 15.40
N SER A 97 0.50 -8.83 14.11
CA SER A 97 1.88 -8.79 13.61
C SER A 97 2.57 -7.46 13.98
N LEU A 98 1.87 -6.34 13.83
CA LEU A 98 2.39 -5.03 14.23
C LEU A 98 2.55 -4.90 15.75
N LYS A 99 1.61 -5.44 16.53
CA LYS A 99 1.69 -5.48 18.00
C LYS A 99 2.90 -6.29 18.47
N GLU A 100 3.14 -7.44 17.87
CA GLU A 100 4.35 -8.24 18.12
C GLU A 100 5.60 -7.46 17.75
N THR A 101 5.63 -6.85 16.57
CA THR A 101 6.74 -6.01 16.09
C THR A 101 7.03 -4.86 17.06
N ILE A 102 6.00 -4.17 17.56
CA ILE A 102 6.12 -3.11 18.56
C ILE A 102 6.73 -3.65 19.86
N MET A 103 6.29 -4.83 20.31
CA MET A 103 6.79 -5.45 21.54
C MET A 103 8.26 -5.87 21.39
N ILE A 104 8.63 -6.50 20.27
CA ILE A 104 10.02 -6.85 19.96
C ILE A 104 10.87 -5.58 19.89
N THR A 105 10.41 -4.54 19.19
CA THR A 105 11.08 -3.25 19.08
C THR A 105 11.34 -2.64 20.45
N PHE A 106 10.32 -2.63 21.32
CA PHE A 106 10.44 -2.13 22.68
C PHE A 106 11.50 -2.90 23.51
N ILE A 107 11.53 -4.23 23.39
CA ILE A 107 12.52 -5.07 24.08
C ILE A 107 13.94 -4.80 23.54
N VAL A 108 14.09 -4.69 22.22
CA VAL A 108 15.37 -4.38 21.57
C VAL A 108 15.87 -3.01 22.03
N VAL A 109 15.02 -1.99 22.00
CA VAL A 109 15.34 -0.64 22.49
C VAL A 109 15.77 -0.67 23.96
N MET A 110 15.00 -1.36 24.82
CA MET A 110 15.35 -1.57 26.23
C MET A 110 16.73 -2.21 26.40
N PHE A 111 17.03 -3.24 25.62
CA PHE A 111 18.29 -3.97 25.68
C PHE A 111 19.48 -3.10 25.25
N VAL A 112 19.33 -2.34 24.16
CA VAL A 112 20.36 -1.41 23.69
C VAL A 112 20.65 -0.33 24.73
N VAL A 113 19.60 0.29 25.26
CA VAL A 113 19.73 1.32 26.31
C VAL A 113 20.42 0.76 27.56
N PHE A 114 20.12 -0.48 27.92
CA PHE A 114 20.72 -1.16 29.06
C PHE A 114 22.22 -1.44 28.86
N ILE A 115 22.63 -1.88 27.67
CA ILE A 115 24.04 -2.12 27.34
C ILE A 115 24.87 -0.85 27.43
N PHE A 116 24.39 0.27 26.88
CA PHE A 116 25.15 1.52 26.82
C PHE A 116 25.27 2.20 28.18
N LEU A 117 24.18 2.27 28.96
CA LEU A 117 24.20 2.94 30.26
C LEU A 117 24.79 2.07 31.37
N GLY A 118 24.67 0.74 31.24
CA GLY A 118 25.05 -0.21 32.27
C GLY A 118 24.44 0.13 33.63
N ARG A 119 23.25 0.73 33.70
CA ARG A 119 22.63 1.14 34.97
C ARG A 119 21.14 0.94 34.89
N TRP A 120 20.63 -0.10 35.54
CA TRP A 120 19.20 -0.44 35.53
C TRP A 120 18.28 0.74 35.86
N ARG A 121 18.64 1.59 36.84
CA ARG A 121 17.85 2.79 37.20
C ARG A 121 17.80 3.81 36.07
N ALA A 122 18.90 4.02 35.38
CA ALA A 122 18.95 4.96 34.26
C ALA A 122 18.15 4.42 33.06
N THR A 123 18.29 3.12 32.78
CA THR A 123 17.51 2.43 31.76
C THR A 123 16.01 2.49 32.05
N PHE A 124 15.59 2.26 33.29
CA PHE A 124 14.19 2.35 33.70
C PHE A 124 13.59 3.74 33.46
N ILE A 125 14.35 4.81 33.74
CA ILE A 125 13.89 6.19 33.50
C ILE A 125 13.58 6.40 32.01
N ILE A 126 14.49 6.00 31.12
CA ILE A 126 14.29 6.12 29.66
C ILE A 126 13.12 5.27 29.20
N ILE A 127 13.05 4.02 29.62
CA ILE A 127 11.97 3.10 29.21
C ILE A 127 10.60 3.63 29.62
N LEU A 128 10.49 4.29 30.79
CA LEU A 128 9.24 4.88 31.26
C LEU A 128 8.75 6.03 30.37
N THR A 129 9.63 6.72 29.65
CA THR A 129 9.23 7.80 28.73
C THR A 129 8.48 7.29 27.49
N ILE A 130 8.74 6.04 27.07
CA ILE A 130 8.08 5.42 25.91
C ILE A 130 6.56 5.29 26.10
N PRO A 131 6.04 4.56 27.12
CA PRO A 131 4.59 4.39 27.29
C PRO A 131 3.89 5.72 27.55
N ILE A 132 4.52 6.65 28.26
CA ILE A 132 3.94 7.98 28.52
C ILE A 132 3.73 8.75 27.22
N SER A 133 4.71 8.71 26.32
CA SER A 133 4.60 9.37 25.01
C SER A 133 3.59 8.67 24.10
N LEU A 134 3.51 7.34 24.13
CA LEU A 134 2.55 6.55 23.37
C LEU A 134 1.10 6.79 23.83
N ILE A 135 0.84 6.95 25.14
CA ILE A 135 -0.50 7.26 25.68
C ILE A 135 -1.05 8.55 25.07
N ALA A 136 -0.20 9.56 24.81
CA ALA A 136 -0.64 10.78 24.19
C ALA A 136 -1.11 10.59 22.74
N ALA A 137 -0.52 9.65 22.00
CA ALA A 137 -1.00 9.29 20.67
C ALA A 137 -2.41 8.67 20.72
N PHE A 138 -2.66 7.78 21.68
CA PHE A 138 -4.00 7.21 21.89
C PHE A 138 -5.02 8.28 22.29
N ALA A 139 -4.63 9.24 23.15
CA ALA A 139 -5.47 10.37 23.51
C ALA A 139 -5.80 11.24 22.28
N TYR A 140 -4.84 11.47 21.40
CA TYR A 140 -5.07 12.18 20.13
C TYR A 140 -6.03 11.43 19.21
N LEU A 141 -5.84 10.11 19.02
CA LEU A 141 -6.73 9.30 18.20
C LEU A 141 -8.18 9.41 18.70
N LEU A 142 -8.37 9.30 20.03
CA LEU A 142 -9.67 9.46 20.66
C LEU A 142 -10.25 10.87 20.46
N ALA A 143 -9.45 11.92 20.64
CA ALA A 143 -9.90 13.31 20.49
C ALA A 143 -10.22 13.71 19.04
N SER A 144 -9.51 13.12 18.06
CA SER A 144 -9.69 13.39 16.64
C SER A 144 -10.75 12.51 15.97
N GLY A 145 -11.27 11.50 16.67
CA GLY A 145 -12.17 10.49 16.10
C GLY A 145 -11.49 9.52 15.14
N ASN A 146 -10.16 9.52 15.09
CA ASN A 146 -9.39 8.58 14.30
C ASN A 146 -9.35 7.20 14.97
N THR A 147 -9.26 6.14 14.16
CA THR A 147 -9.24 4.77 14.66
C THR A 147 -7.81 4.23 14.80
N LEU A 148 -7.65 3.22 15.65
CA LEU A 148 -6.47 2.37 15.63
C LEU A 148 -6.54 1.49 14.37
N ASN A 149 -5.50 1.58 13.54
CA ASN A 149 -5.39 0.91 12.27
C ASN A 149 -3.92 0.60 11.97
N ILE A 150 -3.67 -0.07 10.84
CA ILE A 150 -2.32 -0.49 10.40
C ILE A 150 -1.35 0.71 10.36
N ILE A 151 -1.82 1.88 9.87
CA ILE A 151 -0.99 3.08 9.70
C ILE A 151 -0.64 3.70 11.06
N SER A 152 -1.61 3.85 11.96
CA SER A 152 -1.38 4.40 13.29
C SER A 152 -0.48 3.52 14.15
N LEU A 153 -0.67 2.19 14.10
CA LEU A 153 0.22 1.25 14.80
C LEU A 153 1.64 1.29 14.24
N SER A 154 1.80 1.35 12.92
CA SER A 154 3.12 1.47 12.30
C SER A 154 3.79 2.79 12.67
N SER A 155 3.02 3.88 12.74
CA SER A 155 3.50 5.19 13.21
C SER A 155 3.99 5.14 14.67
N LEU A 156 3.31 4.38 15.54
CA LEU A 156 3.74 4.14 16.91
C LEU A 156 5.05 3.34 16.95
N SER A 157 5.15 2.28 16.14
CA SER A 157 6.36 1.45 16.05
C SER A 157 7.58 2.27 15.65
N ILE A 158 7.44 3.10 14.61
CA ILE A 158 8.48 4.02 14.14
C ILE A 158 8.85 5.03 15.23
N ALA A 159 7.87 5.57 15.94
CA ALA A 159 8.11 6.56 16.97
C ALA A 159 8.87 6.01 18.18
N ILE A 160 8.71 4.73 18.56
CA ILE A 160 9.41 4.13 19.72
C ILE A 160 10.93 4.30 19.61
N GLY A 161 11.49 4.10 18.41
CA GLY A 161 12.93 4.24 18.16
C GLY A 161 13.45 5.68 18.21
N MET A 162 12.57 6.68 18.08
CA MET A 162 12.93 8.11 18.09
C MET A 162 12.54 8.83 19.40
N VAL A 163 11.53 8.32 20.11
CA VAL A 163 10.99 8.90 21.35
C VAL A 163 12.03 8.94 22.45
N VAL A 164 12.82 7.88 22.58
CA VAL A 164 13.79 7.75 23.68
C VAL A 164 14.97 8.70 23.57
N ASP A 165 15.26 9.20 22.36
CA ASP A 165 16.48 9.96 22.08
C ASP A 165 16.65 11.19 22.98
N ASP A 166 15.60 11.99 23.12
CA ASP A 166 15.66 13.25 23.88
C ASP A 166 15.90 12.95 25.36
N ALA A 167 15.22 11.92 25.88
CA ALA A 167 15.42 11.43 27.25
C ALA A 167 16.83 10.86 27.45
N ILE A 168 17.38 10.14 26.45
CA ILE A 168 18.75 9.64 26.47
C ILE A 168 19.75 10.79 26.55
N VAL A 169 19.60 11.83 25.71
CA VAL A 169 20.51 12.98 25.70
C VAL A 169 20.51 13.73 27.03
N VAL A 170 19.33 13.95 27.61
CA VAL A 170 19.20 14.62 28.92
C VAL A 170 19.79 13.73 30.03
N LEU A 171 19.42 12.45 30.07
CA LEU A 171 19.89 11.53 31.11
C LEU A 171 21.40 11.35 31.08
N GLU A 172 22.00 11.24 29.88
CA GLU A 172 23.45 11.13 29.75
C GLU A 172 24.15 12.39 30.26
N ASN A 173 23.61 13.58 29.94
CA ASN A 173 24.25 14.81 30.42
C ASN A 173 24.18 14.92 31.95
N VAL A 174 23.05 14.52 32.55
CA VAL A 174 22.86 14.48 34.01
C VAL A 174 23.80 13.47 34.66
N THR A 175 23.91 12.26 34.12
CA THR A 175 24.82 11.23 34.64
C THR A 175 26.28 11.66 34.57
N THR A 176 26.69 12.29 33.47
CA THR A 176 28.04 12.85 33.30
C THR A 176 28.35 13.92 34.38
N HIS A 177 27.37 14.76 34.73
CA HIS A 177 27.55 15.76 35.79
C HIS A 177 27.66 15.13 37.20
N ILE A 178 26.91 14.06 37.45
CA ILE A 178 26.99 13.28 38.69
C ILE A 178 28.37 12.62 38.80
N GLU A 179 28.88 12.02 37.73
CA GLU A 179 30.22 11.41 37.70
C GLU A 179 31.35 12.41 37.92
N ARG A 180 31.16 13.67 37.54
CA ARG A 180 32.09 14.78 37.83
C ARG A 180 32.01 15.28 39.28
N GLY A 181 31.18 14.66 40.12
CA GLY A 181 31.06 14.97 41.56
C GLY A 181 29.87 15.84 41.95
N SER A 182 28.98 16.18 41.02
CA SER A 182 27.80 17.03 41.31
C SER A 182 26.72 16.24 42.06
N LYS A 183 26.04 16.88 43.03
CA LYS A 183 24.88 16.28 43.71
C LYS A 183 23.76 16.02 42.69
N PRO A 184 23.03 14.87 42.74
CA PRO A 184 22.02 14.51 41.74
C PRO A 184 20.97 15.59 41.44
N LYS A 185 20.49 16.31 42.47
CA LYS A 185 19.52 17.40 42.29
C LYS A 185 20.11 18.61 41.54
N GLN A 186 21.35 18.99 41.85
CA GLN A 186 22.02 20.09 41.15
C GLN A 186 22.42 19.68 39.73
N ALA A 187 22.93 18.46 39.58
CA ALA A 187 23.26 17.87 38.29
C ALA A 187 22.03 17.85 37.36
N ALA A 188 20.86 17.44 37.88
CA ALA A 188 19.62 17.43 37.11
C ALA A 188 19.25 18.80 36.54
N VAL A 189 19.37 19.88 37.33
CA VAL A 189 19.04 21.24 36.87
C VAL A 189 20.07 21.76 35.88
N HIS A 190 21.37 21.73 36.25
CA HIS A 190 22.42 22.32 35.43
C HIS A 190 22.64 21.56 34.11
N ALA A 191 22.64 20.23 34.16
CA ALA A 191 22.85 19.43 32.97
C ALA A 191 21.65 19.50 32.01
N THR A 192 20.42 19.61 32.51
CA THR A 192 19.25 19.79 31.64
C THR A 192 19.28 21.14 30.97
N ASN A 193 19.61 22.22 31.70
CA ASN A 193 19.71 23.56 31.10
C ASN A 193 20.80 23.65 30.02
N GLU A 194 21.89 22.87 30.14
CA GLU A 194 22.95 22.82 29.12
C GLU A 194 22.47 22.19 27.80
N VAL A 195 21.47 21.30 27.82
CA VAL A 195 21.00 20.58 26.62
C VAL A 195 19.58 20.95 26.18
N ALA A 196 18.83 21.72 26.98
CA ALA A 196 17.41 21.98 26.74
C ALA A 196 17.15 22.64 25.37
N ILE A 197 17.95 23.64 24.99
CA ILE A 197 17.82 24.33 23.69
C ILE A 197 18.09 23.34 22.55
N SER A 198 19.14 22.54 22.66
CA SER A 198 19.50 21.48 21.72
C SER A 198 18.37 20.47 21.52
N VAL A 199 17.76 20.01 22.62
CA VAL A 199 16.67 19.04 22.58
C VAL A 199 15.44 19.63 21.91
N ILE A 200 14.97 20.80 22.35
CA ILE A 200 13.79 21.48 21.77
C ILE A 200 13.95 21.72 20.26
N ALA A 201 15.13 22.17 19.85
CA ALA A 201 15.37 22.46 18.46
C ALA A 201 15.47 21.19 17.61
N SER A 202 16.10 20.13 18.14
CA SER A 202 16.03 18.80 17.55
C SER A 202 14.57 18.35 17.34
N THR A 203 13.69 18.51 18.32
CA THR A 203 12.27 18.21 18.14
C THR A 203 11.63 19.06 17.07
N LEU A 204 11.90 20.36 17.03
CA LEU A 204 11.35 21.27 16.05
C LEU A 204 11.80 20.91 14.63
N THR A 205 13.02 20.41 14.44
CA THR A 205 13.46 19.87 13.15
C THR A 205 12.71 18.59 12.77
N MET A 206 12.42 17.70 13.72
CA MET A 206 11.58 16.52 13.44
C MET A 206 10.15 16.94 13.08
N LEU A 207 9.59 17.95 13.74
CA LEU A 207 8.29 18.53 13.38
C LEU A 207 8.32 19.17 11.98
N ALA A 208 9.42 19.83 11.61
CA ALA A 208 9.61 20.36 10.26
C ALA A 208 9.65 19.27 9.17
N VAL A 209 9.97 18.02 9.52
CA VAL A 209 9.91 16.88 8.61
C VAL A 209 8.50 16.28 8.57
N PHE A 210 7.87 16.07 9.73
CA PHE A 210 6.60 15.33 9.83
C PHE A 210 5.34 16.17 9.61
N LEU A 211 5.35 17.47 9.93
CA LEU A 211 4.17 18.32 9.75
C LEU A 211 3.82 18.53 8.27
N PRO A 212 4.79 18.76 7.34
CA PRO A 212 4.49 18.87 5.92
C PRO A 212 3.87 17.60 5.32
N LEU A 213 4.19 16.41 5.84
CA LEU A 213 3.56 15.15 5.41
C LEU A 213 2.03 15.17 5.58
N THR A 214 1.50 16.00 6.49
CA THR A 214 0.04 16.14 6.69
C THR A 214 -0.67 16.93 5.60
N MET A 215 0.07 17.63 4.75
CA MET A 215 -0.44 18.45 3.65
C MET A 215 -0.38 17.72 2.30
N VAL A 216 0.18 16.51 2.25
CA VAL A 216 0.22 15.69 1.04
C VAL A 216 -1.21 15.29 0.66
N THR A 217 -1.51 15.39 -0.62
CA THR A 217 -2.82 15.04 -1.20
C THR A 217 -2.80 13.64 -1.83
N GLY A 218 -3.94 13.22 -2.40
CA GLY A 218 -4.05 11.91 -3.05
C GLY A 218 -4.07 10.73 -2.08
N MET A 219 -3.93 9.51 -2.62
CA MET A 219 -3.95 8.26 -1.83
C MET A 219 -2.84 8.22 -0.79
N ALA A 220 -1.63 8.63 -1.19
CA ALA A 220 -0.47 8.68 -0.31
C ALA A 220 -0.69 9.66 0.87
N GLY A 221 -1.33 10.81 0.60
CA GLY A 221 -1.71 11.79 1.61
C GLY A 221 -2.62 11.26 2.72
N ILE A 222 -3.57 10.38 2.40
CA ILE A 222 -4.45 9.74 3.38
C ILE A 222 -3.65 8.93 4.40
N LEU A 223 -2.64 8.18 3.91
CA LEU A 223 -1.75 7.39 4.75
C LEU A 223 -0.85 8.31 5.61
N PHE A 224 -0.26 9.33 5.00
CA PHE A 224 0.80 10.12 5.66
C PHE A 224 0.26 11.19 6.58
N LYS A 225 -0.97 11.66 6.37
CA LYS A 225 -1.60 12.59 7.30
C LYS A 225 -1.73 12.00 8.69
N GLN A 226 -2.14 10.73 8.80
CA GLN A 226 -2.25 10.06 10.09
C GLN A 226 -0.85 9.85 10.71
N LEU A 227 0.12 9.43 9.92
CA LEU A 227 1.51 9.24 10.37
C LEU A 227 2.13 10.55 10.88
N GLY A 228 2.03 11.63 10.12
CA GLY A 228 2.62 12.93 10.45
C GLY A 228 2.07 13.49 11.76
N TRP A 229 0.75 13.42 11.98
CA TRP A 229 0.14 13.89 13.23
C TRP A 229 0.54 13.05 14.45
N ILE A 230 0.48 11.72 14.33
CA ILE A 230 0.81 10.81 15.43
C ILE A 230 2.26 10.99 15.87
N VAL A 231 3.20 10.95 14.91
CA VAL A 231 4.63 11.11 15.24
C VAL A 231 4.90 12.50 15.80
N SER A 232 4.30 13.56 15.26
CA SER A 232 4.48 14.93 15.77
C SER A 232 4.04 15.07 17.22
N ILE A 233 2.87 14.54 17.59
CA ILE A 233 2.33 14.62 18.95
C ILE A 233 3.19 13.81 19.92
N ILE A 234 3.60 12.60 19.50
CA ILE A 234 4.49 11.76 20.29
C ILE A 234 5.83 12.46 20.56
N MET A 235 6.42 13.11 19.54
CA MET A 235 7.68 13.83 19.70
C MET A 235 7.55 15.04 20.63
N ILE A 236 6.47 15.82 20.53
CA ILE A 236 6.21 16.95 21.45
C ILE A 236 6.12 16.46 22.89
N VAL A 237 5.33 15.41 23.13
CA VAL A 237 5.13 14.86 24.47
C VAL A 237 6.42 14.23 25.00
N SER A 238 7.18 13.56 24.12
CA SER A 238 8.48 13.01 24.47
C SER A 238 9.44 14.11 24.93
N THR A 239 9.57 15.21 24.19
CA THR A 239 10.44 16.33 24.60
C THR A 239 10.00 16.96 25.91
N VAL A 240 8.69 17.15 26.12
CA VAL A 240 8.17 17.61 27.41
C VAL A 240 8.56 16.65 28.52
N GLY A 241 8.42 15.34 28.31
CA GLY A 241 8.86 14.30 29.26
C GLY A 241 10.38 14.27 29.48
N ALA A 242 11.17 14.50 28.44
CA ALA A 242 12.63 14.56 28.49
C ALA A 242 13.13 15.75 29.31
N LEU A 243 12.42 16.89 29.28
CA LEU A 243 12.83 18.11 30.01
C LEU A 243 12.21 18.23 31.40
N THR A 244 11.16 17.46 31.72
CA THR A 244 10.45 17.55 33.01
C THR A 244 10.57 16.27 33.83
N LEU A 245 10.06 15.16 33.31
CA LEU A 245 9.99 13.87 34.01
C LEU A 245 11.38 13.25 34.16
N THR A 246 12.20 13.26 33.10
CA THR A 246 13.53 12.63 33.10
C THR A 246 14.48 13.25 34.13
N PRO A 247 14.64 14.59 34.23
CA PRO A 247 15.50 15.21 35.23
C PRO A 247 14.95 15.01 36.66
N MET A 248 13.63 15.04 36.83
CA MET A 248 12.98 14.79 38.12
C MET A 248 13.33 13.39 38.64
N LEU A 249 13.12 12.36 37.81
CA LEU A 249 13.46 10.98 38.17
C LEU A 249 14.96 10.77 38.36
N CYS A 250 15.80 11.43 37.55
CA CYS A 250 17.25 11.40 37.73
C CYS A 250 17.66 11.93 39.11
N SER A 251 17.03 13.02 39.56
CA SER A 251 17.33 13.64 40.86
C SER A 251 16.99 12.75 42.06
N GLN A 252 16.00 11.85 41.91
CA GLN A 252 15.51 10.96 42.97
C GLN A 252 16.16 9.57 42.94
N LEU A 253 16.40 9.01 41.75
CA LEU A 253 16.81 7.62 41.57
C LEU A 253 18.32 7.44 41.36
N LEU A 254 19.01 8.41 40.76
CA LEU A 254 20.45 8.32 40.53
C LEU A 254 21.25 8.65 41.79
N ARG A 255 22.39 7.98 41.96
CA ARG A 255 23.30 8.14 43.11
C ARG A 255 24.74 8.27 42.62
N LEU A 256 25.55 9.00 43.38
CA LEU A 256 26.96 9.29 43.07
C LEU A 256 27.83 8.01 43.03
N ASP A 257 27.65 7.12 44.02
CA ASP A 257 28.41 5.86 44.13
C ASP A 257 27.46 4.65 44.28
N PRO A 258 27.05 4.01 43.18
CA PRO A 258 26.35 2.74 43.25
C PRO A 258 27.34 1.62 43.62
N LYS A 259 27.07 0.87 44.70
CA LYS A 259 27.80 -0.38 45.01
C LYS A 259 27.63 -1.35 43.83
N LYS A 260 28.69 -1.57 43.04
CA LYS A 260 28.69 -2.47 41.88
C LYS A 260 28.75 -3.93 42.38
N GLY A 261 27.72 -4.73 42.10
CA GLY A 261 27.70 -6.16 42.45
C GLY A 261 28.74 -6.97 41.66
N ARG A 262 29.12 -8.16 42.15
CA ARG A 262 30.17 -9.00 41.52
C ARG A 262 29.83 -9.42 40.07
N LEU A 263 28.55 -9.72 39.82
CA LEU A 263 28.03 -10.06 38.49
C LEU A 263 28.06 -8.87 37.52
N TYR A 264 27.78 -7.67 38.03
CA TYR A 264 27.81 -6.42 37.27
C TYR A 264 29.21 -6.11 36.76
N VAL A 265 30.22 -6.27 37.62
CA VAL A 265 31.62 -6.03 37.26
C VAL A 265 32.07 -7.03 36.18
N LEU A 266 31.68 -8.30 36.28
CA LEU A 266 32.07 -9.32 35.30
C LEU A 266 31.56 -9.01 33.87
N PHE A 267 30.28 -8.63 33.73
CA PHE A 267 29.65 -8.40 32.42
C PHE A 267 29.88 -6.99 31.85
N PHE A 268 29.80 -5.94 32.67
CA PHE A 268 29.84 -4.55 32.17
C PHE A 268 31.25 -3.95 32.07
N THR A 269 32.22 -4.43 32.86
CA THR A 269 33.60 -3.92 32.80
C THR A 269 34.29 -4.15 31.45
N PRO A 270 34.13 -5.31 30.75
CA PRO A 270 34.67 -5.45 29.39
C PRO A 270 33.97 -4.52 28.39
N ILE A 271 32.65 -4.33 28.50
CA ILE A 271 31.87 -3.42 27.64
C ILE A 271 32.32 -1.97 27.84
N GLU A 272 32.43 -1.53 29.10
CA GLU A 272 32.90 -0.19 29.46
C GLU A 272 34.33 0.05 28.95
N LYS A 273 35.22 -0.94 29.03
CA LYS A 273 36.57 -0.87 28.45
C LYS A 273 36.54 -0.76 26.92
N ALA A 274 35.68 -1.54 26.24
CA ALA A 274 35.53 -1.48 24.79
C ALA A 274 35.01 -0.11 24.32
N LEU A 275 33.98 0.43 24.99
CA LEU A 275 33.44 1.77 24.70
C LEU A 275 34.48 2.87 24.96
N ASN A 276 35.22 2.79 26.06
CA ASN A 276 36.33 3.72 26.34
C ASN A 276 37.43 3.63 25.26
N ALA A 277 37.78 2.41 24.82
CA ALA A 277 38.75 2.23 23.74
C ALA A 277 38.25 2.84 22.42
N LEU A 278 36.96 2.69 22.13
CA LEU A 278 36.29 3.26 20.98
C LEU A 278 36.31 4.80 21.00
N ASP A 279 36.03 5.45 22.15
CA ASP A 279 36.14 6.91 22.27
C ASP A 279 37.55 7.42 22.01
N VAL A 280 38.56 6.72 22.53
CA VAL A 280 39.97 7.11 22.37
C VAL A 280 40.43 6.88 20.92
N ALA A 281 40.00 5.79 20.28
CA ALA A 281 40.29 5.51 18.88
C ALA A 281 39.62 6.54 17.96
N TYR A 282 38.33 6.83 18.19
CA TYR A 282 37.59 7.84 17.47
C TYR A 282 38.20 9.23 17.65
N ALA A 283 38.55 9.65 18.86
CA ALA A 283 39.18 10.95 19.09
C ALA A 283 40.53 11.08 18.36
N ARG A 284 41.32 9.99 18.28
CA ARG A 284 42.57 9.94 17.51
C ARG A 284 42.30 10.05 16.01
N PHE A 285 41.33 9.30 15.49
CA PHE A 285 40.93 9.34 14.09
C PHE A 285 40.37 10.72 13.69
N LEU A 286 39.50 11.30 14.51
CA LEU A 286 38.92 12.62 14.30
C LEU A 286 39.99 13.71 14.32
N SER A 287 40.94 13.65 15.26
CA SER A 287 42.11 14.53 15.29
C SER A 287 42.89 14.52 13.97
N TRP A 288 43.10 13.32 13.39
CA TRP A 288 43.73 13.19 12.09
C TRP A 288 42.84 13.73 10.96
N ALA A 289 41.55 13.41 10.97
CA ALA A 289 40.58 13.77 9.93
C ALA A 289 40.42 15.30 9.81
N VAL A 290 40.30 16.00 10.94
CA VAL A 290 40.14 17.45 10.97
C VAL A 290 41.40 18.18 10.49
N ARG A 291 42.59 17.61 10.72
CA ARG A 291 43.86 18.14 10.18
C ARG A 291 43.99 17.91 8.67
N HIS A 292 43.50 16.76 8.18
CA HIS A 292 43.54 16.37 6.77
C HIS A 292 42.19 16.60 6.06
N ARG A 293 41.54 17.74 6.33
CA ARG A 293 40.18 18.06 5.81
C ARG A 293 39.97 17.81 4.31
N LYS A 294 40.97 18.06 3.47
CA LYS A 294 40.84 17.86 2.00
C LYS A 294 40.75 16.40 1.62
N THR A 295 41.54 15.52 2.26
CA THR A 295 41.53 14.08 1.94
C THR A 295 40.23 13.43 2.41
N VAL A 296 39.72 13.85 3.58
CA VAL A 296 38.46 13.34 4.12
C VAL A 296 37.27 13.77 3.28
N ILE A 297 37.17 15.06 2.92
CA ILE A 297 36.08 15.54 2.05
C ILE A 297 36.15 14.87 0.68
N PHE A 298 37.35 14.73 0.09
CA PHE A 298 37.50 14.05 -1.19
C PHE A 298 37.14 12.56 -1.11
N GLY A 299 37.58 11.85 -0.06
CA GLY A 299 37.23 10.45 0.16
C GLY A 299 35.73 10.26 0.37
N ALA A 300 35.10 11.14 1.13
CA ALA A 300 33.65 11.16 1.30
C ALA A 300 32.92 11.37 -0.04
N MET A 301 33.35 12.35 -0.83
CA MET A 301 32.78 12.60 -2.16
C MET A 301 32.97 11.41 -3.10
N LEU A 302 34.08 10.67 -3.00
CA LEU A 302 34.32 9.45 -3.77
C LEU A 302 33.38 8.33 -3.34
N ILE A 303 33.17 8.14 -2.03
CA ILE A 303 32.17 7.18 -1.50
C ILE A 303 30.77 7.55 -1.98
N PHE A 304 30.40 8.84 -1.92
CA PHE A 304 29.13 9.33 -2.42
C PHE A 304 28.98 9.06 -3.92
N ALA A 305 29.95 9.46 -4.75
CA ALA A 305 29.94 9.21 -6.18
C ALA A 305 29.88 7.70 -6.52
N GLY A 306 30.65 6.87 -5.82
CA GLY A 306 30.62 5.41 -5.98
C GLY A 306 29.26 4.82 -5.62
N SER A 307 28.60 5.32 -4.56
CA SER A 307 27.24 4.90 -4.23
C SER A 307 26.21 5.36 -5.28
N MET A 308 26.40 6.53 -5.89
CA MET A 308 25.51 7.02 -6.95
C MET A 308 25.60 6.16 -8.22
N MET A 309 26.74 5.50 -8.48
CA MET A 309 26.85 4.53 -9.58
C MET A 309 25.99 3.28 -9.39
N LEU A 310 25.53 2.99 -8.15
CA LEU A 310 24.63 1.87 -7.86
C LEU A 310 23.15 2.24 -8.00
N VAL A 311 22.80 3.53 -8.15
CA VAL A 311 21.41 3.99 -8.32
C VAL A 311 20.69 3.26 -9.46
N PRO A 312 21.28 3.04 -10.66
CA PRO A 312 20.63 2.31 -11.73
C PRO A 312 20.31 0.85 -11.41
N THR A 313 20.91 0.26 -10.37
CA THR A 313 20.60 -1.11 -9.94
C THR A 313 19.41 -1.18 -8.97
N VAL A 314 19.00 -0.03 -8.41
CA VAL A 314 17.87 0.05 -7.48
C VAL A 314 16.58 0.16 -8.29
N LYS A 315 15.78 -0.90 -8.22
CA LYS A 315 14.46 -0.98 -8.86
C LYS A 315 13.49 0.00 -8.20
N THR A 316 12.46 0.44 -8.91
CA THR A 316 11.39 1.27 -8.35
C THR A 316 10.04 0.58 -8.48
N GLU A 317 9.16 0.82 -7.52
CA GLU A 317 7.76 0.35 -7.51
C GLU A 317 6.86 1.41 -6.87
N PHE A 318 5.54 1.29 -6.98
CA PHE A 318 4.63 2.21 -6.28
C PHE A 318 4.42 1.76 -4.83
N PHE A 319 3.62 0.72 -4.65
CA PHE A 319 3.48 -0.04 -3.41
C PHE A 319 3.86 -1.51 -3.69
N PRO A 320 4.50 -2.20 -2.74
CA PRO A 320 4.74 -3.63 -2.88
C PRO A 320 3.40 -4.38 -2.86
N THR A 321 3.31 -5.43 -3.66
CA THR A 321 2.17 -6.37 -3.59
C THR A 321 2.18 -7.05 -2.24
N GLN A 322 1.04 -6.99 -1.54
CA GLN A 322 0.91 -7.57 -0.20
C GLN A 322 0.45 -9.01 -0.29
N ASP A 323 0.98 -9.84 0.59
CA ASP A 323 0.47 -11.18 0.76
C ASP A 323 -0.71 -11.18 1.74
N ASN A 324 -1.92 -11.11 1.19
CA ASN A 324 -3.17 -11.11 1.95
C ASN A 324 -3.88 -12.48 1.95
N GLY A 325 -3.22 -13.53 1.47
CA GLY A 325 -3.81 -14.87 1.38
C GLY A 325 -4.98 -14.98 0.40
N ARG A 326 -5.14 -14.06 -0.56
CA ARG A 326 -6.23 -14.10 -1.54
C ARG A 326 -5.70 -14.10 -2.97
N VAL A 327 -6.24 -14.99 -3.78
CA VAL A 327 -6.04 -15.02 -5.24
C VAL A 327 -7.39 -14.86 -5.93
N GLY A 328 -7.48 -13.90 -6.84
CA GLY A 328 -8.61 -13.78 -7.77
C GLY A 328 -8.23 -14.41 -9.11
N ILE A 329 -9.09 -15.24 -9.66
CA ILE A 329 -8.86 -15.86 -10.98
C ILE A 329 -10.09 -15.64 -11.84
N THR A 330 -9.88 -15.09 -13.03
CA THR A 330 -10.93 -15.00 -14.06
C THR A 330 -10.51 -15.88 -15.21
N ILE A 331 -11.41 -16.73 -15.70
CA ILE A 331 -11.16 -17.63 -16.82
C ILE A 331 -12.24 -17.40 -17.86
N GLU A 332 -11.83 -17.26 -19.11
CA GLU A 332 -12.72 -17.01 -20.24
C GLU A 332 -12.55 -18.09 -21.30
N LEU A 333 -13.68 -18.69 -21.66
CA LEU A 333 -13.82 -19.63 -22.76
C LEU A 333 -14.25 -18.88 -24.03
N PRO A 334 -14.14 -19.51 -25.22
CA PRO A 334 -14.69 -18.94 -26.44
C PRO A 334 -16.17 -18.55 -26.29
N ILE A 335 -16.54 -17.39 -26.83
CA ILE A 335 -17.92 -16.89 -26.81
C ILE A 335 -18.88 -17.93 -27.42
N GLY A 336 -20.05 -18.08 -26.79
CA GLY A 336 -21.05 -19.07 -27.19
C GLY A 336 -20.89 -20.43 -26.51
N THR A 337 -19.86 -20.61 -25.67
CA THR A 337 -19.73 -21.80 -24.82
C THR A 337 -20.94 -21.93 -23.90
N ARG A 338 -21.52 -23.14 -23.88
CA ARG A 338 -22.66 -23.47 -23.02
C ARG A 338 -22.21 -23.53 -21.56
N GLN A 339 -23.09 -23.04 -20.68
CA GLN A 339 -22.87 -22.99 -19.23
C GLN A 339 -22.42 -24.34 -18.64
N GLU A 340 -23.00 -25.45 -19.09
CA GLU A 340 -22.67 -26.80 -18.61
C GLU A 340 -21.20 -27.17 -18.87
N ILE A 341 -20.64 -26.78 -20.03
CA ILE A 341 -19.24 -27.04 -20.40
C ILE A 341 -18.30 -26.20 -19.51
N THR A 342 -18.66 -24.94 -19.32
CA THR A 342 -17.96 -24.01 -18.44
C THR A 342 -17.92 -24.53 -17.00
N ARG A 343 -19.04 -25.01 -16.48
CA ARG A 343 -19.14 -25.64 -15.16
C ARG A 343 -18.26 -26.87 -15.02
N ASP A 344 -18.30 -27.78 -15.99
CA ASP A 344 -17.50 -29.00 -15.95
C ASP A 344 -15.99 -28.70 -15.98
N LEU A 345 -15.57 -27.69 -16.75
CA LEU A 345 -14.20 -27.20 -16.72
C LEU A 345 -13.84 -26.58 -15.37
N ALA A 346 -14.70 -25.73 -14.81
CA ALA A 346 -14.47 -25.09 -13.52
C ALA A 346 -14.29 -26.13 -12.39
N LEU A 347 -15.13 -27.18 -12.36
CA LEU A 347 -15.02 -28.28 -11.40
C LEU A 347 -13.73 -29.11 -11.57
N ARG A 348 -13.26 -29.30 -12.82
CA ARG A 348 -11.97 -29.95 -13.08
C ARG A 348 -10.80 -29.13 -12.53
N ILE A 349 -10.80 -27.82 -12.77
CA ILE A 349 -9.76 -26.89 -12.29
C ILE A 349 -9.78 -26.81 -10.76
N ASP A 350 -10.97 -26.66 -10.16
CA ASP A 350 -11.14 -26.64 -8.70
C ASP A 350 -10.57 -27.91 -8.05
N LYS A 351 -10.87 -29.09 -8.60
CA LYS A 351 -10.31 -30.35 -8.10
C LYS A 351 -8.78 -30.39 -8.23
N GLN A 352 -8.24 -30.02 -9.39
CA GLN A 352 -6.80 -30.00 -9.61
C GLN A 352 -6.10 -29.05 -8.63
N PHE A 353 -6.65 -27.86 -8.43
CA PHE A 353 -6.05 -26.86 -7.55
C PHE A 353 -6.07 -27.30 -6.09
N ARG A 354 -7.19 -27.84 -5.61
CA ARG A 354 -7.29 -28.39 -4.25
C ARG A 354 -6.37 -29.58 -4.00
N GLU A 355 -6.09 -30.40 -5.02
CA GLU A 355 -5.14 -31.53 -4.90
C GLU A 355 -3.67 -31.08 -4.95
N LYS A 356 -3.34 -30.05 -5.75
CA LYS A 356 -1.96 -29.61 -5.99
C LYS A 356 -1.47 -28.55 -4.99
N TYR A 357 -2.36 -27.72 -4.47
CA TYR A 357 -2.06 -26.62 -3.56
C TYR A 357 -2.69 -26.88 -2.18
N PRO A 358 -1.97 -27.56 -1.27
CA PRO A 358 -2.46 -27.82 0.09
C PRO A 358 -2.68 -26.55 0.92
N GLU A 359 -2.17 -25.40 0.48
CA GLU A 359 -2.35 -24.09 1.12
C GLU A 359 -3.74 -23.48 0.87
N ILE A 360 -4.57 -24.06 0.00
CA ILE A 360 -5.92 -23.57 -0.28
C ILE A 360 -6.87 -23.98 0.85
N ASP A 361 -7.36 -23.01 1.61
CA ASP A 361 -8.39 -23.22 2.64
C ASP A 361 -9.79 -23.27 2.04
N VAL A 362 -10.07 -22.33 1.12
CA VAL A 362 -11.35 -22.21 0.45
C VAL A 362 -11.14 -21.86 -1.02
N LEU A 363 -11.79 -22.61 -1.89
CA LEU A 363 -11.95 -22.27 -3.30
C LEU A 363 -13.42 -22.08 -3.58
N ASN A 364 -13.80 -20.86 -3.92
CA ASN A 364 -15.11 -20.52 -4.43
C ASN A 364 -15.01 -20.18 -5.91
N PHE A 365 -15.99 -20.59 -6.71
CA PHE A 365 -16.16 -20.05 -8.04
C PHE A 365 -17.62 -19.84 -8.40
N SER A 366 -17.86 -18.91 -9.32
CA SER A 366 -19.15 -18.65 -9.92
C SER A 366 -19.07 -18.68 -11.43
N GLU A 367 -20.15 -19.09 -12.07
CA GLU A 367 -20.23 -19.24 -13.53
C GLU A 367 -21.67 -18.96 -14.00
N GLY A 368 -21.84 -18.49 -15.23
CA GLY A 368 -23.14 -18.15 -15.80
C GLY A 368 -23.45 -16.65 -15.79
N GLN A 369 -24.65 -16.31 -16.29
CA GLN A 369 -25.10 -14.90 -16.35
C GLN A 369 -25.68 -14.45 -15.02
N ALA A 370 -25.31 -13.24 -14.60
CA ALA A 370 -25.85 -12.64 -13.39
C ALA A 370 -27.33 -12.29 -13.56
N ASP A 371 -28.12 -12.57 -12.53
CA ASP A 371 -29.53 -12.17 -12.49
C ASP A 371 -29.69 -10.66 -12.27
N THR A 372 -30.87 -10.12 -12.63
CA THR A 372 -31.28 -8.72 -12.48
C THR A 372 -31.19 -8.22 -11.04
N ASP A 373 -31.46 -9.09 -10.08
CA ASP A 373 -31.44 -8.77 -8.66
C ASP A 373 -30.04 -8.92 -8.03
N ASN A 374 -29.07 -9.51 -8.75
CA ASN A 374 -27.70 -9.68 -8.27
C ASN A 374 -26.79 -8.53 -8.74
N THR A 375 -27.01 -7.34 -8.17
CA THR A 375 -26.28 -6.11 -8.55
C THR A 375 -24.75 -6.25 -8.48
N PHE A 376 -24.22 -7.05 -7.55
CA PHE A 376 -22.77 -7.26 -7.43
C PHE A 376 -22.20 -8.05 -8.61
N ALA A 377 -22.86 -9.14 -9.02
CA ALA A 377 -22.45 -9.92 -10.16
C ALA A 377 -22.69 -9.19 -11.50
N GLN A 378 -23.72 -8.33 -11.58
CA GLN A 378 -23.95 -7.49 -12.76
C GLN A 378 -22.89 -6.41 -12.98
N LEU A 379 -22.22 -5.96 -11.91
CA LEU A 379 -21.13 -5.00 -11.98
C LEU A 379 -19.78 -5.65 -12.37
N SER A 380 -19.73 -6.99 -12.41
CA SER A 380 -18.55 -7.78 -12.78
C SER A 380 -18.75 -8.39 -14.17
N ASP A 381 -17.66 -8.74 -14.85
CA ASP A 381 -17.74 -9.48 -16.11
C ASP A 381 -18.39 -10.83 -15.85
N ASN A 382 -19.58 -11.05 -16.42
CA ASN A 382 -20.36 -12.26 -16.23
C ASN A 382 -20.90 -12.78 -17.57
N GLY A 383 -21.02 -14.10 -17.69
CA GLY A 383 -21.37 -14.74 -18.94
C GLY A 383 -21.32 -16.27 -18.84
N SER A 384 -21.99 -16.96 -19.76
CA SER A 384 -21.97 -18.42 -19.81
C SER A 384 -20.59 -19.02 -20.10
N HIS A 385 -19.64 -18.20 -20.56
CA HIS A 385 -18.27 -18.56 -20.91
C HIS A 385 -17.24 -18.00 -19.93
N ILE A 386 -17.68 -17.36 -18.84
CA ILE A 386 -16.80 -16.72 -17.85
C ILE A 386 -16.89 -17.50 -16.53
N ILE A 387 -15.73 -17.80 -15.95
CA ILE A 387 -15.59 -18.38 -14.62
C ILE A 387 -14.85 -17.38 -13.76
N GLU A 388 -15.44 -16.99 -12.63
CA GLU A 388 -14.79 -16.17 -11.63
C GLU A 388 -14.50 -17.03 -10.39
N MET A 389 -13.22 -17.20 -10.05
CA MET A 389 -12.78 -17.94 -8.87
C MET A 389 -12.15 -17.00 -7.84
N ASN A 390 -12.48 -17.24 -6.57
CA ASN A 390 -11.86 -16.64 -5.41
C ASN A 390 -11.20 -17.75 -4.60
N VAL A 391 -9.89 -17.68 -4.44
CA VAL A 391 -9.09 -18.65 -3.68
C VAL A 391 -8.59 -17.97 -2.42
N GLY A 392 -8.97 -18.53 -1.26
CA GLY A 392 -8.42 -18.22 0.05
C GLY A 392 -7.28 -19.18 0.38
N LEU A 393 -6.13 -18.63 0.73
CA LEU A 393 -4.94 -19.37 1.16
C LEU A 393 -4.76 -19.25 2.66
N SER A 394 -4.05 -20.23 3.22
CA SER A 394 -3.59 -20.19 4.61
C SER A 394 -2.71 -18.97 4.87
N SER A 395 -2.65 -18.55 6.15
CA SER A 395 -1.85 -17.41 6.59
C SER A 395 -0.38 -17.55 6.19
N VAL A 396 0.30 -16.42 5.98
CA VAL A 396 1.71 -16.35 5.57
C VAL A 396 2.62 -17.13 6.54
N GLY A 397 2.30 -17.15 7.84
CA GLY A 397 3.08 -17.88 8.85
C GLY A 397 2.93 -19.41 8.78
N ASP A 398 1.86 -19.91 8.17
CA ASP A 398 1.51 -21.33 8.15
C ASP A 398 1.92 -22.04 6.84
N ARG A 399 2.49 -21.31 5.87
CA ARG A 399 2.91 -21.85 4.58
C ARG A 399 4.34 -21.49 4.20
N GLU A 400 4.97 -22.37 3.43
CA GLU A 400 6.34 -22.17 2.93
C GLU A 400 6.38 -21.37 1.62
N ARG A 401 5.39 -21.53 0.74
CA ARG A 401 5.32 -20.85 -0.56
C ARG A 401 4.62 -19.50 -0.47
N GLY A 402 5.16 -18.49 -1.15
CA GLY A 402 4.60 -17.14 -1.21
C GLY A 402 3.40 -17.02 -2.16
N LEU A 403 2.55 -16.01 -1.98
CA LEU A 403 1.37 -15.78 -2.83
C LEU A 403 1.74 -15.61 -4.31
N ILE A 404 2.77 -14.81 -4.61
CA ILE A 404 3.22 -14.56 -5.99
C ILE A 404 3.69 -15.86 -6.66
N GLU A 405 4.43 -16.71 -5.92
CA GLU A 405 4.89 -18.00 -6.42
C GLU A 405 3.71 -18.94 -6.74
N ILE A 406 2.70 -18.99 -5.86
CA ILE A 406 1.48 -19.78 -6.07
C ILE A 406 0.71 -19.26 -7.30
N CYS A 407 0.54 -17.94 -7.44
CA CYS A 407 -0.09 -17.34 -8.61
C CYS A 407 0.64 -17.70 -9.91
N ASP A 408 1.97 -17.64 -9.94
CA ASP A 408 2.76 -18.02 -11.12
C ASP A 408 2.64 -19.51 -11.46
N LEU A 409 2.52 -20.38 -10.46
CA LEU A 409 2.24 -21.81 -10.69
C LEU A 409 0.81 -22.03 -11.22
N MET A 410 -0.19 -21.33 -10.67
CA MET A 410 -1.56 -21.38 -11.17
C MET A 410 -1.66 -20.89 -12.62
N ARG A 411 -0.95 -19.81 -12.98
CA ARG A 411 -0.86 -19.34 -14.38
C ARG A 411 -0.31 -20.42 -15.31
N LYS A 412 0.73 -21.14 -14.90
CA LYS A 412 1.31 -22.25 -15.68
C LYS A 412 0.38 -23.45 -15.82
N ASP A 413 -0.47 -23.69 -14.82
CA ASP A 413 -1.47 -24.76 -14.90
C ASP A 413 -2.62 -24.39 -15.82
N LEU A 414 -3.14 -23.16 -15.74
CA LEU A 414 -4.20 -22.66 -16.62
C LEU A 414 -3.74 -22.61 -18.09
N ALA A 415 -2.47 -22.28 -18.34
CA ALA A 415 -1.89 -22.29 -19.69
C ALA A 415 -1.89 -23.66 -20.39
N GLN A 416 -2.05 -24.76 -19.65
CA GLN A 416 -2.08 -26.12 -20.22
C GLN A 416 -3.45 -26.49 -20.80
N TYR A 417 -4.50 -25.76 -20.44
CA TYR A 417 -5.85 -26.02 -20.91
C TYR A 417 -6.07 -25.37 -22.28
N SER A 418 -6.22 -26.20 -23.31
CA SER A 418 -6.54 -25.72 -24.67
C SER A 418 -7.96 -25.14 -24.79
N GLU A 419 -8.85 -25.50 -23.87
CA GLU A 419 -10.23 -24.99 -23.84
C GLU A 419 -10.32 -23.54 -23.33
N ILE A 420 -9.29 -23.06 -22.61
CA ILE A 420 -9.24 -21.71 -22.07
C ILE A 420 -8.74 -20.77 -23.17
N LYS A 421 -9.49 -19.70 -23.43
CA LYS A 421 -9.07 -18.66 -24.36
C LYS A 421 -8.17 -17.63 -23.68
N GLU A 422 -8.65 -17.09 -22.56
CA GLU A 422 -7.94 -16.11 -21.75
C GLU A 422 -8.11 -16.50 -20.28
N TYR A 423 -7.09 -16.25 -19.47
CA TYR A 423 -7.19 -16.34 -18.02
C TYR A 423 -6.45 -15.18 -17.41
N LYS A 424 -6.89 -14.72 -16.25
CA LYS A 424 -6.26 -13.66 -15.47
C LYS A 424 -6.12 -14.14 -14.03
N VAL A 425 -4.89 -14.16 -13.51
CA VAL A 425 -4.63 -14.52 -12.11
C VAL A 425 -4.12 -13.27 -11.42
N LEU A 426 -4.77 -12.89 -10.32
CA LEU A 426 -4.49 -11.67 -9.57
C LEU A 426 -4.02 -12.00 -8.15
N ALA A 427 -2.74 -11.73 -7.88
CA ALA A 427 -2.22 -11.76 -6.51
C ALA A 427 -2.87 -10.64 -5.68
N GLY A 428 -3.40 -10.97 -4.51
CA GLY A 428 -4.10 -10.02 -3.65
C GLY A 428 -5.60 -9.95 -3.91
N GLY A 429 -6.10 -10.62 -4.95
CA GLY A 429 -7.51 -10.61 -5.36
C GLY A 429 -7.93 -9.38 -6.17
N SER A 430 -7.02 -8.45 -6.48
CA SER A 430 -7.29 -7.24 -7.27
C SER A 430 -6.02 -6.70 -7.94
N SER A 431 -6.15 -6.15 -9.15
CA SER A 431 -5.12 -5.35 -9.81
C SER A 431 -5.23 -3.88 -9.41
N GLY A 432 -4.11 -3.21 -9.18
CA GLY A 432 -4.07 -1.80 -8.81
C GLY A 432 -4.46 -1.50 -7.35
N GLY A 433 -4.17 -0.27 -6.90
CA GLY A 433 -4.38 0.16 -5.50
C GLY A 433 -3.26 -0.26 -4.54
N ALA A 434 -3.36 0.16 -3.27
CA ALA A 434 -2.36 -0.17 -2.25
C ALA A 434 -2.40 -1.68 -1.90
N GLY A 435 -1.33 -2.39 -2.23
CA GLY A 435 -1.17 -3.83 -1.94
C GLY A 435 -1.68 -4.80 -3.02
N GLY A 436 -2.27 -4.29 -4.10
CA GLY A 436 -2.67 -5.09 -5.27
C GLY A 436 -1.50 -5.52 -6.15
N GLU A 437 -1.77 -6.33 -7.16
CA GLU A 437 -0.76 -6.72 -8.14
C GLU A 437 -0.36 -5.51 -9.02
N THR A 438 0.95 -5.37 -9.26
CA THR A 438 1.52 -4.25 -10.00
C THR A 438 1.47 -4.51 -11.51
N THR A 439 0.83 -3.59 -12.26
CA THR A 439 0.67 -3.69 -13.71
C THR A 439 1.15 -2.43 -14.44
N VAL A 440 1.72 -2.61 -15.63
CA VAL A 440 1.93 -1.55 -16.62
C VAL A 440 0.72 -1.53 -17.53
N ASP A 441 -0.10 -0.49 -17.40
CA ASP A 441 -1.28 -0.32 -18.24
C ASP A 441 -0.94 0.61 -19.39
N VAL A 442 -1.13 0.13 -20.62
CA VAL A 442 -1.06 0.95 -21.83
C VAL A 442 -2.48 1.28 -22.26
N GLU A 443 -2.87 2.54 -22.08
CA GLU A 443 -4.17 3.06 -22.47
C GLU A 443 -4.08 3.52 -23.93
N ILE A 444 -4.82 2.85 -24.82
CA ILE A 444 -4.88 3.17 -26.24
C ILE A 444 -6.21 3.86 -26.50
N TYR A 445 -6.15 5.12 -26.96
CA TYR A 445 -7.30 5.96 -27.26
C TYR A 445 -7.59 5.97 -28.75
N GLY A 446 -8.85 5.79 -29.12
CA GLY A 446 -9.29 5.89 -30.51
C GLY A 446 -10.77 5.57 -30.70
N PHE A 447 -11.38 6.15 -31.74
CA PHE A 447 -12.80 5.94 -32.04
C PHE A 447 -13.08 4.67 -32.85
N ASP A 448 -12.12 4.25 -33.67
CA ASP A 448 -12.22 3.08 -34.53
C ASP A 448 -11.83 1.82 -33.74
N PHE A 449 -12.78 0.91 -33.59
CA PHE A 449 -12.55 -0.30 -32.80
C PHE A 449 -11.56 -1.25 -33.48
N GLU A 450 -11.70 -1.50 -34.80
CA GLU A 450 -10.84 -2.45 -35.51
C GLU A 450 -9.38 -2.00 -35.48
N LYS A 451 -9.12 -0.71 -35.73
CA LYS A 451 -7.75 -0.17 -35.68
C LYS A 451 -7.17 -0.28 -34.27
N THR A 452 -7.97 0.03 -33.24
CA THR A 452 -7.50 -0.04 -31.84
C THR A 452 -7.27 -1.49 -31.38
N ASP A 453 -8.07 -2.44 -31.85
CA ASP A 453 -7.90 -3.88 -31.57
C ASP A 453 -6.63 -4.44 -32.20
N ILE A 454 -6.33 -4.08 -33.45
CA ILE A 454 -5.10 -4.50 -34.12
C ILE A 454 -3.87 -3.99 -33.36
N VAL A 455 -3.89 -2.72 -32.94
CA VAL A 455 -2.78 -2.13 -32.16
C VAL A 455 -2.67 -2.82 -30.80
N ALA A 456 -3.78 -3.06 -30.10
CA ALA A 456 -3.77 -3.72 -28.80
C ALA A 456 -3.27 -5.17 -28.87
N ALA A 457 -3.73 -5.95 -29.86
CA ALA A 457 -3.31 -7.32 -30.05
C ALA A 457 -1.83 -7.44 -30.46
N GLU A 458 -1.35 -6.53 -31.31
CA GLU A 458 0.07 -6.47 -31.66
C GLU A 458 0.94 -6.10 -30.46
N LEU A 459 0.49 -5.13 -29.66
CA LEU A 459 1.17 -4.75 -28.43
C LEU A 459 1.21 -5.93 -27.45
N ALA A 460 0.08 -6.60 -27.23
CA ALA A 460 0.00 -7.73 -26.30
C ALA A 460 1.00 -8.84 -26.64
N ARG A 461 1.04 -9.27 -27.92
CA ARG A 461 2.00 -10.28 -28.39
C ARG A 461 3.46 -9.88 -28.16
N ARG A 462 3.80 -8.60 -28.31
CA ARG A 462 5.16 -8.11 -28.05
C ARG A 462 5.48 -8.14 -26.56
N LEU A 463 4.55 -7.70 -25.72
CA LEU A 463 4.72 -7.66 -24.27
C LEU A 463 4.84 -9.07 -23.66
N GLU A 464 4.12 -10.06 -24.18
CA GLU A 464 4.23 -11.47 -23.77
C GLU A 464 5.65 -12.05 -23.96
N THR A 465 6.40 -11.57 -24.95
CA THR A 465 7.78 -12.02 -25.18
C THR A 465 8.81 -11.41 -24.23
N LEU A 466 8.42 -10.41 -23.44
CA LEU A 466 9.32 -9.74 -22.51
C LEU A 466 9.50 -10.58 -21.25
N LYS A 467 10.76 -10.83 -20.87
CA LYS A 467 11.11 -11.57 -19.64
C LYS A 467 10.58 -10.91 -18.36
N GLY A 468 10.33 -9.59 -18.39
CA GLY A 468 9.81 -8.83 -17.26
C GLY A 468 8.29 -8.89 -17.10
N CYS A 469 7.58 -9.57 -18.01
CA CYS A 469 6.14 -9.69 -18.01
C CYS A 469 5.72 -11.14 -17.67
N SER A 470 4.83 -11.32 -16.70
CA SER A 470 4.28 -12.64 -16.36
C SER A 470 3.02 -12.96 -17.14
N GLN A 471 2.22 -11.93 -17.45
CA GLN A 471 0.93 -12.04 -18.13
C GLN A 471 0.55 -10.70 -18.76
N VAL A 472 -0.08 -10.75 -19.93
CA VAL A 472 -0.68 -9.58 -20.57
C VAL A 472 -2.17 -9.81 -20.73
N ASN A 473 -2.99 -8.81 -20.41
CA ASN A 473 -4.44 -8.86 -20.57
C ASN A 473 -4.91 -7.66 -21.40
N ILE A 474 -5.98 -7.84 -22.17
CA ILE A 474 -6.62 -6.77 -22.94
C ILE A 474 -8.01 -6.51 -22.35
N SER A 475 -8.34 -5.25 -22.06
CA SER A 475 -9.62 -4.92 -21.40
C SER A 475 -10.84 -5.15 -22.29
N ARG A 476 -10.70 -4.93 -23.62
CA ARG A 476 -11.78 -5.15 -24.56
C ARG A 476 -11.89 -6.63 -24.90
N LYS A 477 -13.04 -7.20 -24.57
CA LYS A 477 -13.40 -8.59 -24.89
C LYS A 477 -13.83 -8.73 -26.33
N ASP A 478 -13.85 -9.96 -26.84
CA ASP A 478 -14.27 -10.17 -28.22
C ASP A 478 -15.73 -9.80 -28.43
N TYR A 479 -16.04 -9.55 -29.68
CA TYR A 479 -17.38 -9.24 -30.12
C TYR A 479 -18.30 -10.44 -29.91
N ILE A 480 -19.44 -10.18 -29.29
CA ILE A 480 -20.49 -11.17 -29.10
C ILE A 480 -21.38 -11.15 -30.36
N PRO A 481 -21.71 -12.31 -30.94
CA PRO A 481 -22.74 -12.39 -31.96
C PRO A 481 -24.10 -12.09 -31.34
N GLU A 482 -24.75 -11.03 -31.82
CA GLU A 482 -26.08 -10.61 -31.40
C GLU A 482 -27.05 -10.68 -32.58
N TYR A 483 -28.21 -11.29 -32.37
CA TYR A 483 -29.32 -11.22 -33.32
C TYR A 483 -30.11 -9.94 -33.10
N GLN A 484 -30.00 -9.01 -34.05
CA GLN A 484 -30.72 -7.74 -34.04
C GLN A 484 -31.88 -7.77 -35.04
N VAL A 485 -33.01 -7.18 -34.67
CA VAL A 485 -34.17 -7.06 -35.55
C VAL A 485 -34.23 -5.65 -36.12
N ASP A 486 -33.84 -5.52 -37.38
CA ASP A 486 -33.92 -4.27 -38.13
C ASP A 486 -35.36 -4.08 -38.61
N PHE A 487 -36.14 -3.33 -37.84
CA PHE A 487 -37.53 -3.01 -38.19
C PHE A 487 -37.61 -2.03 -39.36
N ASP A 488 -38.44 -2.35 -40.34
CA ASP A 488 -38.81 -1.47 -41.43
C ASP A 488 -39.91 -0.51 -40.96
N ARG A 489 -39.56 0.77 -40.85
CA ARG A 489 -40.46 1.81 -40.33
C ARG A 489 -41.70 1.99 -41.21
N GLU A 490 -41.59 1.82 -42.53
CA GLU A 490 -42.71 1.97 -43.44
C GLU A 490 -43.69 0.79 -43.29
N LYS A 491 -43.16 -0.43 -43.26
CA LYS A 491 -43.99 -1.63 -43.06
C LYS A 491 -44.65 -1.67 -41.69
N LEU A 492 -43.94 -1.24 -40.64
CA LEU A 492 -44.56 -1.07 -39.32
C LEU A 492 -45.72 -0.07 -39.39
N ALA A 493 -45.52 1.10 -40.01
CA ALA A 493 -46.55 2.13 -40.11
C ALA A 493 -47.77 1.66 -40.93
N MET A 494 -47.57 0.93 -42.03
CA MET A 494 -48.66 0.33 -42.82
C MET A 494 -49.50 -0.66 -42.00
N ASN A 495 -48.88 -1.33 -41.03
CA ASN A 495 -49.55 -2.27 -40.13
C ASN A 495 -50.03 -1.61 -38.82
N GLY A 496 -49.95 -0.28 -38.70
CA GLY A 496 -50.38 0.46 -37.50
C GLY A 496 -49.49 0.24 -36.27
N LEU A 497 -48.23 -0.15 -36.48
CA LEU A 497 -47.23 -0.40 -35.44
C LEU A 497 -46.16 0.69 -35.45
N ASN A 498 -45.53 0.90 -34.30
CA ASN A 498 -44.30 1.68 -34.19
C ASN A 498 -43.17 0.80 -33.66
N VAL A 499 -41.93 1.28 -33.80
CA VAL A 499 -40.73 0.53 -33.41
C VAL A 499 -40.76 0.18 -31.91
N THR A 500 -41.16 1.11 -31.05
CA THR A 500 -41.20 0.88 -29.59
C THR A 500 -42.16 -0.27 -29.23
N THR A 501 -43.35 -0.29 -29.81
CA THR A 501 -44.34 -1.35 -29.61
C THR A 501 -43.79 -2.68 -30.12
N ALA A 502 -43.26 -2.71 -31.34
CA ALA A 502 -42.71 -3.93 -31.94
C ALA A 502 -41.53 -4.50 -31.12
N SER A 503 -40.59 -3.65 -30.71
CA SER A 503 -39.47 -4.02 -29.84
C SER A 503 -39.95 -4.51 -28.47
N THR A 504 -41.00 -3.92 -27.90
CA THR A 504 -41.57 -4.36 -26.62
C THR A 504 -42.19 -5.75 -26.74
N TYR A 505 -42.94 -6.01 -27.81
CA TYR A 505 -43.48 -7.35 -28.07
C TYR A 505 -42.37 -8.39 -28.21
N LEU A 506 -41.35 -8.11 -29.03
CA LEU A 506 -40.19 -8.98 -29.21
C LEU A 506 -39.49 -9.25 -27.87
N ARG A 507 -39.15 -8.19 -27.12
CA ARG A 507 -38.50 -8.31 -25.80
C ARG A 507 -39.33 -9.16 -24.84
N ASN A 508 -40.64 -8.94 -24.78
CA ASN A 508 -41.53 -9.67 -23.87
C ASN A 508 -41.67 -11.15 -24.26
N ARG A 509 -41.58 -11.50 -25.55
CA ARG A 509 -41.63 -12.91 -25.97
C ARG A 509 -40.32 -13.65 -25.69
N ILE A 510 -39.17 -12.99 -25.87
CA ILE A 510 -37.85 -13.59 -25.67
C ILE A 510 -37.41 -13.56 -24.19
N ASN A 511 -37.34 -12.37 -23.58
CA ASN A 511 -36.86 -12.17 -22.21
C ASN A 511 -37.96 -12.37 -21.16
N GLY A 512 -39.22 -12.30 -21.58
CA GLY A 512 -40.36 -12.31 -20.69
C GLY A 512 -40.81 -10.93 -20.25
N SER A 513 -42.09 -10.81 -19.94
CA SER A 513 -42.67 -9.65 -19.26
C SER A 513 -43.16 -10.05 -17.87
N THR A 514 -42.79 -9.28 -16.84
CA THR A 514 -43.39 -9.40 -15.52
C THR A 514 -44.85 -8.95 -15.60
N ALA A 515 -45.78 -9.91 -15.54
CA ALA A 515 -47.20 -9.66 -15.69
C ALA A 515 -47.86 -9.26 -14.36
N SER A 516 -47.42 -9.86 -13.27
CA SER A 516 -47.87 -9.60 -11.90
C SER A 516 -46.88 -10.18 -10.91
N LYS A 517 -47.17 -10.06 -9.62
CA LYS A 517 -46.43 -10.72 -8.54
C LYS A 517 -47.32 -11.74 -7.83
N TYR A 518 -46.79 -12.93 -7.60
CA TYR A 518 -47.38 -13.96 -6.77
C TYR A 518 -46.90 -13.75 -5.33
N ARG A 519 -47.81 -13.72 -4.35
CA ARG A 519 -47.46 -13.53 -2.95
C ARG A 519 -47.68 -14.83 -2.18
N GLU A 520 -46.63 -15.32 -1.53
CA GLU A 520 -46.69 -16.53 -0.72
C GLU A 520 -45.81 -16.33 0.52
N ASP A 521 -46.37 -16.62 1.69
CA ASP A 521 -45.71 -16.52 3.00
C ASP A 521 -45.02 -15.17 3.31
N GLY A 522 -45.48 -14.09 2.66
CA GLY A 522 -44.97 -12.73 2.85
C GLY A 522 -43.94 -12.29 1.80
N ASP A 523 -43.46 -13.20 0.97
CA ASP A 523 -42.55 -12.92 -0.15
C ASP A 523 -43.34 -12.65 -1.44
N GLU A 524 -42.77 -11.80 -2.31
CA GLU A 524 -43.32 -11.52 -3.63
C GLU A 524 -42.45 -12.14 -4.73
N TYR A 525 -43.03 -12.99 -5.57
CA TYR A 525 -42.39 -13.65 -6.69
C TYR A 525 -42.90 -13.08 -8.02
N ASP A 526 -42.01 -12.76 -8.94
CA ASP A 526 -42.38 -12.22 -10.25
C ASP A 526 -43.00 -13.31 -11.16
N ILE A 527 -44.22 -13.06 -11.65
CA ILE A 527 -44.86 -13.90 -12.66
C ILE A 527 -44.37 -13.43 -14.04
N LYS A 528 -43.29 -14.05 -14.54
CA LYS A 528 -42.72 -13.76 -15.87
C LYS A 528 -43.41 -14.58 -16.96
N VAL A 529 -44.08 -13.90 -17.90
CA VAL A 529 -44.71 -14.53 -19.07
C VAL A 529 -43.78 -14.40 -20.27
N ARG A 530 -43.39 -15.53 -20.87
CA ARG A 530 -42.47 -15.61 -22.03
C ARG A 530 -42.90 -16.76 -22.97
N TYR A 531 -42.33 -16.82 -24.18
CA TYR A 531 -42.53 -17.98 -25.06
C TYR A 531 -41.79 -19.21 -24.52
N ALA A 532 -42.35 -20.40 -24.79
CA ALA A 532 -41.69 -21.65 -24.46
C ALA A 532 -40.32 -21.73 -25.17
N PRO A 533 -39.31 -22.41 -24.60
CA PRO A 533 -37.97 -22.49 -25.16
C PRO A 533 -37.94 -22.90 -26.64
N GLU A 534 -38.81 -23.82 -27.05
CA GLU A 534 -38.92 -24.33 -28.41
C GLU A 534 -39.26 -23.26 -29.46
N PHE A 535 -39.86 -22.13 -29.06
CA PHE A 535 -40.22 -21.02 -29.94
C PHE A 535 -39.25 -19.82 -29.84
N ARG A 536 -38.01 -20.06 -29.39
CA ARG A 536 -36.97 -19.03 -29.28
C ARG A 536 -35.54 -19.60 -29.37
N GLN A 537 -35.37 -20.77 -29.97
CA GLN A 537 -34.05 -21.41 -30.11
C GLN A 537 -33.39 -21.13 -31.45
N SER A 538 -34.17 -20.78 -32.47
CA SER A 538 -33.69 -20.50 -33.83
C SER A 538 -34.03 -19.08 -34.30
N VAL A 539 -33.34 -18.64 -35.35
CA VAL A 539 -33.62 -17.35 -36.01
C VAL A 539 -35.02 -17.36 -36.61
N GLU A 540 -35.44 -18.50 -37.19
CA GLU A 540 -36.77 -18.71 -37.74
C GLU A 540 -37.84 -18.53 -36.66
N ASP A 541 -37.59 -18.95 -35.43
CA ASP A 541 -38.54 -18.75 -34.32
C ASP A 541 -38.73 -17.26 -34.02
N ILE A 542 -37.63 -16.50 -33.98
CA ILE A 542 -37.66 -15.04 -33.78
C ILE A 542 -38.44 -14.37 -34.91
N GLU A 543 -38.19 -14.76 -36.16
CA GLU A 543 -38.90 -14.26 -37.34
C GLU A 543 -40.41 -14.56 -37.32
N ASN A 544 -40.79 -15.67 -36.71
CA ASN A 544 -42.18 -16.13 -36.60
C ASN A 544 -42.95 -15.55 -35.42
N ILE A 545 -42.30 -14.76 -34.55
CA ILE A 545 -42.99 -14.07 -33.45
C ILE A 545 -44.08 -13.16 -34.01
N ILE A 546 -45.28 -13.30 -33.44
CA ILE A 546 -46.46 -12.53 -33.85
C ILE A 546 -46.58 -11.28 -32.97
N ILE A 547 -46.68 -10.13 -33.63
CA ILE A 547 -46.90 -8.81 -33.05
C ILE A 547 -48.32 -8.37 -33.44
N TYR A 548 -49.12 -7.94 -32.46
CA TYR A 548 -50.48 -7.50 -32.71
C TYR A 548 -50.54 -5.98 -32.81
N ASN A 549 -51.26 -5.46 -33.82
CA ASN A 549 -51.56 -4.04 -33.93
C ASN A 549 -52.78 -3.64 -33.08
N SER A 550 -53.09 -2.34 -33.02
CA SER A 550 -54.23 -1.80 -32.26
C SER A 550 -55.59 -2.32 -32.73
N ALA A 551 -55.69 -2.80 -33.98
CA ALA A 551 -56.88 -3.43 -34.54
C ALA A 551 -56.97 -4.94 -34.23
N GLY A 552 -56.01 -5.50 -33.50
CA GLY A 552 -55.96 -6.93 -33.13
C GLY A 552 -55.47 -7.86 -34.24
N GLN A 553 -54.96 -7.33 -35.37
CA GLN A 553 -54.35 -8.13 -36.42
C GLN A 553 -52.92 -8.50 -36.04
N GLY A 554 -52.59 -9.79 -36.14
CA GLY A 554 -51.26 -10.31 -35.88
C GLY A 554 -50.39 -10.28 -37.14
N VAL A 555 -49.19 -9.71 -37.03
CA VAL A 555 -48.18 -9.59 -38.08
C VAL A 555 -46.88 -10.22 -37.60
N ARG A 556 -46.19 -11.00 -38.43
CA ARG A 556 -44.94 -11.65 -38.02
C ARG A 556 -43.77 -10.68 -38.11
N ILE A 557 -42.73 -10.89 -37.30
CA ILE A 557 -41.51 -10.06 -37.34
C ILE A 557 -40.91 -10.02 -38.75
N ARG A 558 -40.83 -11.15 -39.46
CA ARG A 558 -40.33 -11.19 -40.85
C ARG A 558 -41.10 -10.31 -41.85
N ASP A 559 -42.36 -10.00 -41.57
CA ASP A 559 -43.20 -9.18 -42.46
C ASP A 559 -42.93 -7.68 -42.23
N VAL A 560 -42.38 -7.30 -41.07
CA VAL A 560 -42.16 -5.90 -40.65
C VAL A 560 -40.70 -5.57 -40.33
N GLY A 561 -39.79 -6.52 -40.47
CA GLY A 561 -38.36 -6.35 -40.19
C GLY A 561 -37.55 -7.54 -40.64
N LYS A 562 -36.22 -7.42 -40.52
CA LYS A 562 -35.27 -8.48 -40.82
C LYS A 562 -34.43 -8.80 -39.60
N VAL A 563 -34.29 -10.09 -39.27
CA VAL A 563 -33.36 -10.54 -38.24
C VAL A 563 -31.97 -10.63 -38.88
N VAL A 564 -31.00 -9.91 -38.33
CA VAL A 564 -29.62 -9.88 -38.80
C VAL A 564 -28.68 -10.21 -37.65
N GLU A 565 -27.68 -11.02 -37.92
CA GLU A 565 -26.58 -11.27 -36.99
C GLU A 565 -25.56 -10.14 -37.12
N ARG A 566 -25.21 -9.50 -35.99
CA ARG A 566 -24.16 -8.48 -35.91
C ARG A 566 -23.22 -8.79 -34.77
N MET A 567 -21.96 -8.44 -34.98
CA MET A 567 -20.92 -8.53 -33.95
C MET A 567 -20.90 -7.22 -33.16
N THR A 568 -21.20 -7.29 -31.86
CA THR A 568 -21.20 -6.11 -30.98
C THR A 568 -20.19 -6.29 -29.84
N PRO A 569 -19.43 -5.24 -29.47
CA PRO A 569 -18.52 -5.33 -28.34
C PRO A 569 -19.35 -5.41 -27.05
N PRO A 570 -19.01 -6.30 -26.10
CA PRO A 570 -19.79 -6.46 -24.87
C PRO A 570 -19.74 -5.23 -23.98
N THR A 571 -18.60 -4.54 -23.95
CA THR A 571 -18.36 -3.35 -23.13
C THR A 571 -17.62 -2.29 -23.93
N ILE A 572 -17.90 -1.01 -23.62
CA ILE A 572 -17.18 0.13 -24.20
C ILE A 572 -16.67 1.01 -23.07
N GLU A 573 -15.38 0.85 -22.76
CA GLU A 573 -14.69 1.66 -21.76
C GLU A 573 -14.39 3.06 -22.28
N ARG A 574 -14.49 4.04 -21.38
CA ARG A 574 -14.19 5.43 -21.69
C ARG A 574 -13.45 6.09 -20.52
N LYS A 575 -12.37 6.81 -20.82
CA LYS A 575 -11.66 7.69 -19.87
C LYS A 575 -11.60 9.09 -20.50
N ASN A 576 -11.89 10.12 -19.70
CA ASN A 576 -11.92 11.52 -20.17
C ASN A 576 -12.81 11.77 -21.41
N ARG A 577 -13.93 11.05 -21.51
CA ARG A 577 -14.91 11.07 -22.64
C ARG A 577 -14.41 10.51 -23.97
N GLU A 578 -13.25 9.89 -24.00
CA GLU A 578 -12.72 9.18 -25.17
C GLU A 578 -12.78 7.66 -24.96
N ARG A 579 -12.92 6.89 -26.04
CA ARG A 579 -12.96 5.42 -25.98
C ARG A 579 -11.55 4.90 -25.76
N ILE A 580 -11.42 3.93 -24.86
CA ILE A 580 -10.13 3.31 -24.54
C ILE A 580 -10.15 1.81 -24.72
N ILE A 581 -8.98 1.25 -24.98
CA ILE A 581 -8.65 -0.15 -24.78
C ILE A 581 -7.35 -0.20 -23.98
N THR A 582 -7.35 -0.95 -22.89
CA THR A 582 -6.22 -1.03 -21.96
C THR A 582 -5.51 -2.35 -22.16
N VAL A 583 -4.21 -2.29 -22.44
CA VAL A 583 -3.33 -3.47 -22.45
C VAL A 583 -2.54 -3.47 -21.14
N SER A 584 -2.88 -4.38 -20.24
CA SER A 584 -2.29 -4.49 -18.90
C SER A 584 -1.24 -5.59 -18.88
N ALA A 585 0.03 -5.21 -18.68
CA ALA A 585 1.14 -6.13 -18.50
C ALA A 585 1.49 -6.28 -17.02
N VAL A 586 1.33 -7.48 -16.49
CA VAL A 586 1.67 -7.83 -15.10
C VAL A 586 3.18 -7.96 -14.96
N VAL A 587 3.74 -7.31 -13.94
CA VAL A 587 5.18 -7.36 -13.65
C VAL A 587 5.54 -8.74 -13.10
N ALA A 588 6.50 -9.42 -13.74
CA ALA A 588 6.96 -10.74 -13.30
C ALA A 588 7.68 -10.68 -11.94
N GLN A 589 7.70 -11.81 -11.22
CA GLN A 589 8.40 -11.89 -9.93
C GLN A 589 9.89 -11.49 -10.08
N GLY A 590 10.30 -10.51 -9.27
CA GLY A 590 11.68 -10.00 -9.28
C GLY A 590 12.01 -9.07 -10.46
N ALA A 591 11.08 -8.77 -11.37
CA ALA A 591 11.23 -7.67 -12.33
C ALA A 591 10.85 -6.32 -11.70
N ALA A 592 11.36 -5.22 -12.24
CA ALA A 592 10.96 -3.88 -11.81
C ALA A 592 9.83 -3.34 -12.69
N LEU A 593 8.94 -2.55 -12.09
CA LEU A 593 7.93 -1.82 -12.84
C LEU A 593 8.58 -0.90 -13.87
N SER A 594 9.61 -0.14 -13.49
CA SER A 594 10.32 0.77 -14.41
C SER A 594 11.00 0.05 -15.57
N ASP A 595 11.58 -1.13 -15.34
CA ASP A 595 12.21 -1.91 -16.42
C ASP A 595 11.17 -2.34 -17.47
N LEU A 596 10.00 -2.79 -17.01
CA LEU A 596 8.91 -3.17 -17.88
C LEU A 596 8.36 -1.94 -18.62
N VAL A 597 8.21 -0.80 -17.96
CA VAL A 597 7.77 0.46 -18.60
C VAL A 597 8.74 0.92 -19.69
N GLU A 598 10.05 0.87 -19.45
CA GLU A 598 11.06 1.22 -20.46
C GLU A 598 11.02 0.27 -21.65
N GLN A 599 10.88 -1.02 -21.42
CA GLN A 599 10.74 -2.03 -22.47
C GLN A 599 9.45 -1.84 -23.27
N THR A 600 8.31 -1.63 -22.60
CA THR A 600 7.02 -1.33 -23.22
C THR A 600 7.08 -0.07 -24.07
N ARG A 601 7.70 1.00 -23.56
CA ARG A 601 7.91 2.25 -24.31
C ARG A 601 8.81 2.03 -25.53
N ALA A 602 9.83 1.19 -25.41
CA ALA A 602 10.71 0.86 -26.53
C ALA A 602 9.98 0.06 -27.61
N GLU A 603 9.09 -0.87 -27.24
CA GLU A 603 8.25 -1.61 -28.20
C GLU A 603 7.20 -0.70 -28.86
N LEU A 604 6.51 0.14 -28.10
CA LEU A 604 5.55 1.11 -28.64
C LEU A 604 6.17 2.07 -29.68
N LYS A 605 7.43 2.46 -29.48
CA LYS A 605 8.17 3.30 -30.45
C LYS A 605 8.53 2.59 -31.75
N LYS A 606 8.57 1.25 -31.77
CA LYS A 606 8.84 0.45 -32.97
C LYS A 606 7.56 0.12 -33.75
N MET A 607 6.40 0.21 -33.10
CA MET A 607 5.11 -0.07 -33.72
C MET A 607 4.70 1.06 -34.66
N ASP A 608 4.09 0.69 -35.78
CA ASP A 608 3.45 1.64 -36.69
C ASP A 608 2.02 1.92 -36.19
N ILE A 609 1.87 2.95 -35.36
CA ILE A 609 0.59 3.33 -34.77
C ILE A 609 -0.05 4.41 -35.64
N PRO A 610 -1.28 4.22 -36.14
CA PRO A 610 -1.99 5.24 -36.93
C PRO A 610 -2.10 6.58 -36.19
N SER A 611 -1.99 7.71 -36.90
CA SER A 611 -2.01 9.06 -36.29
C SER A 611 -3.32 9.44 -35.59
N GLU A 612 -4.40 8.70 -35.85
CA GLU A 612 -5.71 8.85 -35.20
C GLU A 612 -5.78 8.16 -33.84
N ILE A 613 -4.80 7.31 -33.52
CA ILE A 613 -4.70 6.58 -32.26
C ILE A 613 -3.63 7.25 -31.41
N SER A 614 -3.99 7.57 -30.17
CA SER A 614 -3.02 8.02 -29.17
C SER A 614 -2.87 6.96 -28.08
N TRP A 615 -1.73 6.98 -27.40
CA TRP A 615 -1.48 6.05 -26.31
C TRP A 615 -0.84 6.79 -25.14
N GLN A 616 -1.15 6.31 -23.94
CA GLN A 616 -0.57 6.77 -22.69
C GLN A 616 -0.22 5.56 -21.83
N LEU A 617 0.85 5.70 -21.04
CA LEU A 617 1.12 4.77 -19.95
C LEU A 617 0.32 5.24 -18.74
N GLY A 618 -0.63 4.41 -18.31
CA GLY A 618 -1.55 4.67 -17.20
C GLY A 618 -1.35 3.68 -16.06
N GLY A 619 -2.39 3.57 -15.22
CA GLY A 619 -2.44 2.61 -14.12
C GLY A 619 -1.43 2.90 -13.02
N THR A 620 -0.82 1.85 -12.46
CA THR A 620 0.08 1.98 -11.30
C THR A 620 1.32 2.84 -11.57
N PHE A 621 1.76 2.94 -12.83
CA PHE A 621 2.88 3.78 -13.21
C PHE A 621 2.55 5.27 -13.17
N GLU A 622 1.35 5.67 -13.63
CA GLU A 622 0.87 7.05 -13.53
C GLU A 622 0.79 7.49 -12.07
N ASP A 623 0.15 6.67 -11.22
CA ASP A 623 0.07 6.90 -9.77
C ASP A 623 1.45 7.02 -9.11
N GLN A 624 2.42 6.20 -9.55
CA GLN A 624 3.79 6.25 -9.07
C GLN A 624 4.47 7.59 -9.41
N GLN A 625 4.36 8.04 -10.67
CA GLN A 625 5.02 9.28 -11.12
C GLN A 625 4.46 10.49 -10.39
N ASP A 626 3.13 10.59 -10.28
CA ASP A 626 2.46 11.69 -9.59
C ASP A 626 2.86 11.71 -8.11
N THR A 627 2.83 10.55 -7.44
CA THR A 627 3.21 10.47 -6.03
C THR A 627 4.70 10.75 -5.80
N PHE A 628 5.58 10.29 -6.69
CA PHE A 628 7.02 10.53 -6.58
C PHE A 628 7.36 12.01 -6.82
N ALA A 629 6.67 12.67 -7.75
CA ALA A 629 6.79 14.11 -7.97
C ALA A 629 6.37 14.90 -6.72
N ASP A 630 5.21 14.57 -6.15
CA ASP A 630 4.70 15.19 -4.93
C ASP A 630 5.66 15.00 -3.74
N LEU A 631 6.17 13.78 -3.53
CA LEU A 631 7.15 13.49 -2.49
C LEU A 631 8.51 14.19 -2.74
N GLY A 632 8.91 14.35 -4.00
CA GLY A 632 10.10 15.11 -4.38
C GLY A 632 9.97 16.60 -4.03
N ILE A 633 8.83 17.21 -4.36
CA ILE A 633 8.52 18.60 -3.99
C ILE A 633 8.49 18.74 -2.46
N LEU A 634 7.86 17.78 -1.77
CA LEU A 634 7.81 17.75 -0.32
C LEU A 634 9.22 17.65 0.31
N MET A 635 10.10 16.83 -0.25
CA MET A 635 11.49 16.69 0.20
C MET A 635 12.23 18.03 0.13
N VAL A 636 12.08 18.79 -0.97
CA VAL A 636 12.67 20.12 -1.11
C VAL A 636 12.10 21.09 -0.06
N LEU A 637 10.78 21.07 0.15
CA LEU A 637 10.13 21.89 1.17
C LEU A 637 10.66 21.57 2.59
N ILE A 638 10.83 20.29 2.92
CA ILE A 638 11.37 19.84 4.20
C ILE A 638 12.82 20.31 4.38
N ILE A 639 13.66 20.19 3.36
CA ILE A 639 15.06 20.68 3.39
C ILE A 639 15.06 22.19 3.72
N ILE A 640 14.19 22.97 3.10
CA ILE A 640 14.07 24.41 3.37
C ILE A 640 13.59 24.67 4.80
N LEU A 641 12.55 23.96 5.25
CA LEU A 641 11.97 24.18 6.58
C LEU A 641 12.96 23.79 7.69
N VAL A 642 13.66 22.67 7.53
CA VAL A 642 14.73 22.24 8.44
C VAL A 642 15.86 23.28 8.45
N PHE A 643 16.27 23.81 7.29
CA PHE A 643 17.28 24.88 7.24
C PHE A 643 16.83 26.13 8.02
N ILE A 644 15.57 26.56 7.88
CA ILE A 644 15.03 27.75 8.56
C ILE A 644 15.01 27.53 10.09
N VAL A 645 14.51 26.39 10.55
CA VAL A 645 14.46 26.05 11.98
C VAL A 645 15.88 26.08 12.58
N MET A 646 16.83 25.49 11.86
CA MET A 646 18.23 25.43 12.27
C MET A 646 18.92 26.79 12.26
N ALA A 647 18.66 27.61 11.23
CA ALA A 647 19.21 28.95 11.14
C ALA A 647 18.71 29.85 12.27
N ALA A 648 17.45 29.71 12.65
CA ALA A 648 16.87 30.37 13.81
C ALA A 648 17.49 29.88 15.12
N GLN A 649 17.71 28.57 15.25
CA GLN A 649 18.32 27.99 16.46
C GLN A 649 19.76 28.48 16.69
N PHE A 650 20.61 28.38 15.66
CA PHE A 650 22.04 28.69 15.79
C PHE A 650 22.38 30.17 15.59
N GLU A 651 21.38 31.01 15.35
CA GLU A 651 21.54 32.43 14.97
C GLU A 651 22.59 32.62 13.85
N SER A 652 22.65 31.66 12.93
CA SER A 652 23.75 31.49 11.98
C SER A 652 23.28 30.76 10.74
N LEU A 653 23.71 31.22 9.56
CA LEU A 653 23.46 30.53 8.29
C LEU A 653 24.54 29.48 7.98
N THR A 654 25.70 29.54 8.64
CA THR A 654 26.82 28.63 8.35
C THR A 654 26.69 27.30 9.08
N ASP A 655 26.24 27.31 10.33
CA ASP A 655 26.14 26.09 11.14
C ASP A 655 25.06 25.13 10.62
N PRO A 656 23.86 25.59 10.22
CA PRO A 656 22.87 24.76 9.53
C PRO A 656 23.41 24.15 8.25
N PHE A 657 24.14 24.92 7.43
CA PHE A 657 24.72 24.41 6.19
C PHE A 657 25.76 23.31 6.45
N VAL A 658 26.59 23.47 7.48
CA VAL A 658 27.58 22.46 7.90
C VAL A 658 26.89 21.16 8.31
N ILE A 659 25.76 21.25 9.02
CA ILE A 659 24.99 20.09 9.47
C ILE A 659 24.29 19.44 8.26
N MET A 660 23.61 20.21 7.42
CA MET A 660 22.90 19.70 6.26
C MET A 660 23.81 19.12 5.17
N PHE A 661 25.11 19.43 5.19
CA PHE A 661 26.09 18.77 4.33
C PHE A 661 26.18 17.26 4.59
N SER A 662 25.67 16.74 5.72
CA SER A 662 25.57 15.30 5.96
C SER A 662 24.40 14.62 5.22
N ILE A 663 23.36 15.36 4.83
CA ILE A 663 22.13 14.79 4.21
C ILE A 663 22.45 13.98 2.94
N PRO A 664 23.26 14.47 1.97
CA PRO A 664 23.60 13.68 0.79
C PRO A 664 24.23 12.32 1.12
N PHE A 665 25.00 12.22 2.21
CA PHE A 665 25.63 10.97 2.62
C PHE A 665 24.64 9.98 3.26
N ALA A 666 23.46 10.43 3.68
CA ALA A 666 22.38 9.52 4.05
C ALA A 666 21.85 8.74 2.86
N PHE A 667 21.76 9.37 1.69
CA PHE A 667 21.38 8.68 0.45
C PHE A 667 22.38 7.59 0.07
N THR A 668 23.67 7.76 0.34
CA THR A 668 24.66 6.69 0.15
C THR A 668 24.31 5.43 0.95
N GLY A 669 23.91 5.59 2.21
CA GLY A 669 23.46 4.46 3.04
C GLY A 669 22.21 3.78 2.50
N VAL A 670 21.24 4.59 2.05
CA VAL A 670 19.98 4.09 1.46
C VAL A 670 20.24 3.29 0.18
N VAL A 671 20.99 3.87 -0.77
CA VAL A 671 21.26 3.21 -2.06
C VAL A 671 22.06 1.92 -1.86
N LEU A 672 23.05 1.92 -0.95
CA LEU A 672 23.78 0.70 -0.60
C LEU A 672 22.86 -0.35 0.03
N GLY A 673 22.02 0.06 0.98
CA GLY A 673 21.07 -0.83 1.64
C GLY A 673 20.12 -1.48 0.62
N LEU A 674 19.40 -0.68 -0.15
CA LEU A 674 18.43 -1.15 -1.14
C LEU A 674 19.06 -2.03 -2.23
N SER A 675 20.28 -1.71 -2.67
CA SER A 675 21.02 -2.51 -3.67
C SER A 675 21.45 -3.87 -3.09
N ILE A 676 21.94 -3.90 -1.84
CA ILE A 676 22.35 -5.16 -1.18
C ILE A 676 21.12 -6.04 -0.87
N THR A 677 20.04 -5.45 -0.37
CA THR A 677 18.82 -6.19 0.00
C THR A 677 17.90 -6.48 -1.18
N GLN A 678 18.20 -5.94 -2.37
CA GLN A 678 17.37 -6.04 -3.57
C GLN A 678 15.92 -5.59 -3.33
N THR A 679 15.71 -4.66 -2.39
CA THR A 679 14.40 -4.10 -2.09
C THR A 679 14.15 -2.88 -2.97
N PRO A 680 13.03 -2.81 -3.71
CA PRO A 680 12.74 -1.66 -4.55
C PRO A 680 12.58 -0.36 -3.77
N LEU A 681 12.93 0.75 -4.42
CA LEU A 681 12.62 2.11 -3.98
C LEU A 681 11.16 2.42 -4.33
N GLY A 682 10.27 2.17 -3.38
CA GLY A 682 8.86 2.54 -3.46
C GLY A 682 8.50 3.79 -2.67
N VAL A 683 7.20 4.10 -2.65
CA VAL A 683 6.64 5.23 -1.86
C VAL A 683 7.08 5.14 -0.39
N MET A 684 7.00 3.94 0.20
CA MET A 684 7.36 3.70 1.60
C MET A 684 8.86 3.88 1.88
N ALA A 685 9.73 3.56 0.91
CA ALA A 685 11.15 3.83 1.00
C ALA A 685 11.45 5.34 0.93
N LEU A 686 10.78 6.10 0.05
CA LEU A 686 10.93 7.56 -0.02
C LEU A 686 10.54 8.26 1.29
N ILE A 687 9.51 7.76 1.99
CA ILE A 687 9.20 8.26 3.34
C ILE A 687 10.34 7.96 4.30
N GLY A 688 10.93 6.76 4.22
CA GLY A 688 12.15 6.42 4.96
C GLY A 688 13.27 7.45 4.72
N VAL A 689 13.51 7.83 3.47
CA VAL A 689 14.46 8.89 3.10
C VAL A 689 14.09 10.24 3.73
N ILE A 690 12.82 10.61 3.70
CA ILE A 690 12.34 11.86 4.30
C ILE A 690 12.58 11.87 5.82
N MET A 691 12.24 10.78 6.51
CA MET A 691 12.48 10.64 7.94
C MET A 691 13.98 10.69 8.27
N LEU A 692 14.82 10.04 7.45
CA LEU A 692 16.27 10.07 7.60
C LEU A 692 16.83 11.49 7.61
N MET A 693 16.30 12.42 6.79
CA MET A 693 16.79 13.80 6.79
C MET A 693 16.66 14.44 8.17
N GLY A 694 15.54 14.26 8.86
CA GLY A 694 15.34 14.78 10.23
C GLY A 694 16.28 14.13 11.24
N ILE A 695 16.34 12.80 11.23
CA ILE A 695 17.13 12.04 12.21
C ILE A 695 18.64 12.30 12.02
N VAL A 696 19.12 12.40 10.79
CA VAL A 696 20.52 12.71 10.49
C VAL A 696 20.89 14.13 10.90
N VAL A 697 20.00 15.10 10.65
CA VAL A 697 20.20 16.48 11.10
C VAL A 697 20.23 16.55 12.63
N LYS A 698 19.34 15.83 13.32
CA LYS A 698 19.33 15.71 14.79
C LYS A 698 20.69 15.29 15.37
N ASN A 699 21.32 14.27 14.80
CA ASN A 699 22.66 13.84 15.22
C ASN A 699 23.72 14.94 15.02
N GLY A 700 23.60 15.71 13.94
CA GLY A 700 24.47 16.86 13.67
C GLY A 700 24.26 18.04 14.62
N ILE A 701 23.01 18.34 15.01
CA ILE A 701 22.66 19.41 15.97
C ILE A 701 23.41 19.20 17.28
N VAL A 702 23.26 18.02 17.88
CA VAL A 702 23.83 17.71 19.21
C VAL A 702 25.36 17.81 19.22
N LEU A 703 26.00 17.47 18.10
CA LEU A 703 27.45 17.53 17.93
C LEU A 703 27.96 18.97 17.76
N ILE A 704 27.31 19.76 16.90
CA ILE A 704 27.70 21.15 16.62
C ILE A 704 27.39 22.07 17.79
N ASP A 705 26.24 21.91 18.45
CA ASP A 705 25.87 22.71 19.61
C ASP A 705 26.91 22.60 20.73
N TYR A 706 27.33 21.37 21.05
CA TYR A 706 28.39 21.17 22.03
C TYR A 706 29.76 21.67 21.55
N THR A 707 30.02 21.65 20.24
CA THR A 707 31.23 22.26 19.66
C THR A 707 31.22 23.77 19.85
N ILE A 708 30.09 24.43 19.63
CA ILE A 708 29.90 25.88 19.85
C ILE A 708 30.08 26.21 21.34
N LEU A 709 29.45 25.45 22.23
CA LEU A 709 29.64 25.61 23.68
C LEU A 709 31.12 25.48 24.10
N CYS A 710 31.85 24.54 23.50
CA CYS A 710 33.29 24.40 23.72
C CYS A 710 34.09 25.63 23.23
N ARG A 711 33.65 26.25 22.12
CA ARG A 711 34.25 27.47 21.58
C ARG A 711 33.98 28.68 22.45
N GLU A 712 32.78 28.80 23.00
CA GLU A 712 32.40 29.84 23.95
C GLU A 712 33.20 29.73 25.26
N ARG A 713 33.51 28.51 25.69
CA ARG A 713 34.45 28.21 26.79
C ARG A 713 35.92 28.50 26.46
N GLY A 714 36.22 29.11 25.32
CA GLY A 714 37.56 29.58 24.94
C GLY A 714 38.45 28.56 24.22
N MET A 715 37.94 27.37 23.85
CA MET A 715 38.76 26.37 23.15
C MET A 715 39.05 26.76 21.69
N SER A 716 40.22 26.33 21.20
CA SER A 716 40.58 26.43 19.78
C SER A 716 39.61 25.61 18.91
N ILE A 717 39.40 25.99 17.64
CA ILE A 717 38.45 25.30 16.73
C ILE A 717 38.71 23.79 16.65
N LEU A 718 39.98 23.40 16.48
CA LEU A 718 40.39 22.00 16.36
C LEU A 718 40.15 21.24 17.67
N THR A 719 40.56 21.83 18.80
CA THR A 719 40.41 21.20 20.13
C THR A 719 38.94 21.09 20.49
N ALA A 720 38.14 22.11 20.22
CA ALA A 720 36.69 22.11 20.47
C ALA A 720 35.99 21.00 19.68
N ALA A 721 36.27 20.86 18.38
CA ALA A 721 35.66 19.83 17.54
C ALA A 721 36.02 18.40 17.99
N VAL A 722 37.28 18.16 18.37
CA VAL A 722 37.73 16.83 18.85
C VAL A 722 37.15 16.51 20.23
N THR A 723 37.17 17.47 21.16
CA THR A 723 36.59 17.30 22.51
C THR A 723 35.09 17.06 22.42
N ALA A 724 34.39 17.83 21.57
CA ALA A 724 32.97 17.69 21.37
C ALA A 724 32.61 16.35 20.72
N GLY A 725 33.32 15.97 19.65
CA GLY A 725 33.17 14.66 19.03
C GLY A 725 33.35 13.53 20.04
N LYS A 726 34.41 13.56 20.86
CA LYS A 726 34.64 12.52 21.87
C LYS A 726 33.51 12.45 22.89
N SER A 727 33.01 13.59 23.37
CA SER A 727 31.94 13.62 24.38
C SER A 727 30.57 13.25 23.83
N ARG A 728 30.34 13.40 22.52
CA ARG A 728 29.05 13.11 21.87
C ARG A 728 29.02 11.79 21.10
N LEU A 729 30.15 11.08 20.99
CA LEU A 729 30.22 9.80 20.30
C LEU A 729 29.27 8.75 20.90
N ARG A 730 29.38 8.46 22.19
CA ARG A 730 28.52 7.43 22.82
C ARG A 730 27.04 7.78 22.74
N PRO A 731 26.62 9.02 23.05
CA PRO A 731 25.19 9.36 22.99
C PRO A 731 24.63 9.26 21.58
N VAL A 732 25.36 9.74 20.57
CA VAL A 732 24.95 9.64 19.17
C VAL A 732 24.92 8.17 18.70
N LEU A 733 25.91 7.35 19.07
CA LEU A 733 25.88 5.92 18.76
C LEU A 733 24.75 5.18 19.46
N MET A 734 24.43 5.57 20.70
CA MET A 734 23.37 4.96 21.49
C MET A 734 21.99 5.25 20.87
N THR A 735 21.68 6.50 20.54
CA THR A 735 20.40 6.86 19.90
C THR A 735 20.29 6.20 18.53
N THR A 736 21.33 6.30 17.70
CA THR A 736 21.32 5.72 16.35
C THR A 736 21.20 4.20 16.36
N LEU A 737 21.92 3.50 17.25
CA LEU A 737 21.79 2.05 17.35
C LEU A 737 20.41 1.65 17.87
N THR A 738 19.81 2.45 18.76
CA THR A 738 18.46 2.22 19.26
C THR A 738 17.43 2.35 18.15
N THR A 739 17.53 3.38 17.30
CA THR A 739 16.65 3.54 16.13
C THR A 739 16.91 2.47 15.08
N VAL A 740 18.18 2.19 14.74
CA VAL A 740 18.55 1.18 13.73
C VAL A 740 18.06 -0.20 14.14
N LEU A 741 18.39 -0.66 15.35
CA LEU A 741 17.96 -1.97 15.84
C LEU A 741 16.45 -2.01 16.10
N GLY A 742 15.83 -0.88 16.47
CA GLY A 742 14.38 -0.77 16.58
C GLY A 742 13.65 -0.88 15.23
N MET A 743 14.30 -0.50 14.13
CA MET A 743 13.74 -0.65 12.78
C MET A 743 13.99 -2.03 12.16
N ILE A 744 14.91 -2.84 12.70
CA ILE A 744 15.21 -4.19 12.17
C ILE A 744 13.98 -5.10 12.17
N PRO A 745 13.17 -5.21 13.25
CA PRO A 745 11.96 -6.03 13.24
C PRO A 745 11.01 -5.66 12.09
N MET A 746 10.84 -4.36 11.82
CA MET A 746 10.02 -3.87 10.72
C MET A 746 10.66 -4.12 9.35
N ALA A 747 11.99 -4.07 9.27
CA ALA A 747 12.76 -4.31 8.04
C ALA A 747 12.86 -5.80 7.65
N VAL A 748 12.71 -6.71 8.61
CA VAL A 748 12.84 -8.17 8.40
C VAL A 748 11.50 -8.89 8.54
N GLY A 749 10.50 -8.26 9.17
CA GLY A 749 9.23 -8.87 9.54
C GLY A 749 8.64 -9.76 8.45
N THR A 750 8.17 -10.93 8.85
CA THR A 750 7.60 -11.98 7.98
C THR A 750 6.09 -12.14 8.15
N GLY A 751 5.47 -11.31 8.99
CA GLY A 751 4.02 -11.36 9.23
C GLY A 751 3.21 -10.77 8.08
N GLU A 752 1.90 -11.02 8.08
CA GLU A 752 0.98 -10.47 7.08
C GLU A 752 1.05 -8.93 7.02
N GLY A 753 1.18 -8.39 5.81
CA GLY A 753 1.25 -6.95 5.56
C GLY A 753 2.60 -6.31 5.90
N SER A 754 3.60 -7.09 6.31
CA SER A 754 4.96 -6.61 6.60
C SER A 754 5.67 -6.04 5.37
N GLU A 755 5.32 -6.51 4.17
CA GLU A 755 5.93 -6.10 2.90
C GLU A 755 5.82 -4.59 2.68
N MET A 756 4.70 -3.99 3.10
CA MET A 756 4.45 -2.56 2.96
C MET A 756 5.45 -1.72 3.77
N TRP A 757 5.87 -2.19 4.95
CA TRP A 757 6.75 -1.43 5.85
C TRP A 757 8.23 -1.82 5.74
N ARG A 758 8.50 -2.98 5.13
CA ARG A 758 9.84 -3.53 4.94
C ARG A 758 10.79 -2.55 4.28
N SER A 759 10.36 -1.93 3.17
CA SER A 759 11.18 -0.99 2.39
C SER A 759 11.50 0.30 3.17
N MET A 760 10.54 0.78 3.98
CA MET A 760 10.76 1.91 4.90
C MET A 760 11.77 1.56 5.99
N GLY A 761 11.60 0.40 6.65
CA GLY A 761 12.49 -0.06 7.71
C GLY A 761 13.93 -0.26 7.22
N MET A 762 14.09 -0.91 6.06
CA MET A 762 15.39 -1.11 5.42
C MET A 762 16.07 0.22 5.08
N THR A 763 15.32 1.15 4.50
CA THR A 763 15.82 2.48 4.15
C THR A 763 16.35 3.19 5.38
N VAL A 764 15.56 3.26 6.46
CA VAL A 764 15.97 3.97 7.68
C VAL A 764 17.13 3.28 8.38
N ALA A 765 17.11 1.95 8.51
CA ALA A 765 18.16 1.20 9.20
C ALA A 765 19.53 1.36 8.51
N TRP A 766 19.60 1.14 7.19
CA TRP A 766 20.83 1.27 6.42
C TRP A 766 21.27 2.73 6.26
N GLY A 767 20.30 3.61 5.99
CA GLY A 767 20.52 5.05 5.89
C GLY A 767 21.14 5.61 7.17
N LEU A 768 20.60 5.31 8.35
CA LEU A 768 21.15 5.74 9.63
C LEU A 768 22.49 5.10 9.94
N ALA A 769 22.65 3.79 9.72
CA ALA A 769 23.90 3.09 10.04
C ALA A 769 25.10 3.70 9.29
N VAL A 770 24.97 3.90 7.98
CA VAL A 770 26.03 4.48 7.16
C VAL A 770 26.16 5.99 7.38
N SER A 771 25.05 6.72 7.43
CA SER A 771 25.09 8.18 7.61
C SER A 771 25.67 8.58 8.96
N THR A 772 25.43 7.84 10.03
CA THR A 772 25.96 8.17 11.37
C THR A 772 27.47 8.11 11.39
N LEU A 773 28.05 7.04 10.83
CA LEU A 773 29.50 6.87 10.73
C LEU A 773 30.14 8.01 9.93
N ILE A 774 29.49 8.39 8.82
CA ILE A 774 29.96 9.47 7.96
C ILE A 774 29.79 10.84 8.64
N THR A 775 28.62 11.10 9.25
CA THR A 775 28.24 12.38 9.86
C THR A 775 29.16 12.74 11.03
N LEU A 776 29.45 11.77 11.91
CA LEU A 776 30.36 11.96 13.05
C LEU A 776 31.76 12.44 12.60
N VAL A 777 32.19 12.09 11.38
CA VAL A 777 33.49 12.49 10.84
C VAL A 777 33.38 13.76 9.99
N ILE A 778 32.41 13.82 9.07
CA ILE A 778 32.27 14.91 8.10
C ILE A 778 31.86 16.21 8.77
N VAL A 779 30.87 16.19 9.67
CA VAL A 779 30.32 17.41 10.27
C VAL A 779 31.41 18.21 11.01
N PRO A 780 32.27 17.61 11.88
CA PRO A 780 33.38 18.33 12.49
C PRO A 780 34.43 18.84 11.50
N VAL A 781 34.72 18.10 10.44
CA VAL A 781 35.71 18.47 9.41
C VAL A 781 35.22 19.67 8.61
N VAL A 782 33.96 19.65 8.19
CA VAL A 782 33.31 20.73 7.46
C VAL A 782 33.17 21.97 8.36
N TYR A 783 32.75 21.79 9.63
CA TYR A 783 32.74 22.86 10.62
C TYR A 783 34.10 23.56 10.74
N CYS A 784 35.18 22.80 10.94
CA CYS A 784 36.52 23.36 11.08
C CYS A 784 36.99 24.10 9.81
N THR A 785 36.52 23.67 8.64
CA THR A 785 36.81 24.32 7.36
C THR A 785 36.12 25.68 7.25
N PHE A 786 34.83 25.74 7.57
CA PHE A 786 34.05 26.99 7.54
C PHE A 786 34.46 27.95 8.67
N ALA A 787 34.60 27.45 9.91
CA ALA A 787 35.05 28.25 11.05
C ALA A 787 36.46 28.81 10.83
N GLY A 788 37.39 28.02 10.29
CA GLY A 788 38.73 28.48 9.94
C GLY A 788 38.74 29.58 8.88
N ASN A 789 37.88 29.47 7.86
CA ASN A 789 37.70 30.51 6.85
C ASN A 789 37.03 31.78 7.42
N GLY A 790 36.08 31.63 8.36
CA GLY A 790 35.46 32.73 9.09
C GLY A 790 36.47 33.56 9.87
N VAL A 791 37.39 32.92 10.59
CA VAL A 791 38.49 33.60 11.31
C VAL A 791 39.40 34.37 10.35
N LYS A 792 39.76 33.77 9.20
CA LYS A 792 40.57 34.46 8.18
C LYS A 792 39.86 35.68 7.58
N ARG A 793 38.56 35.57 7.30
CA ARG A 793 37.74 36.69 6.81
C ARG A 793 37.62 37.81 7.85
N ARG A 794 37.39 37.48 9.12
CA ARG A 794 37.31 38.47 10.22
C ARG A 794 38.66 39.18 10.41
N ARG A 795 39.78 38.46 10.40
CA ARG A 795 41.12 39.05 10.43
C ARG A 795 41.39 39.98 9.24
N ARG A 796 40.95 39.61 8.03
CA ARG A 796 41.06 40.48 6.84
C ARG A 796 40.17 41.73 6.93
N LYS A 797 38.95 41.63 7.49
CA LYS A 797 38.08 42.79 7.74
C LYS A 797 38.69 43.74 8.77
N ILE A 798 39.20 43.22 9.89
CA ILE A 798 39.88 44.03 10.93
C ILE A 798 41.14 44.69 10.35
N ALA A 799 41.96 43.96 9.58
CA ALA A 799 43.12 44.55 8.92
C ALA A 799 42.74 45.68 7.95
N LYS A 800 41.62 45.55 7.21
CA LYS A 800 41.09 46.62 6.35
C LYS A 800 40.55 47.82 7.14
N LEU A 801 39.88 47.58 8.27
CA LEU A 801 39.39 48.64 9.16
C LEU A 801 40.55 49.43 9.77
N ASN A 802 41.58 48.74 10.26
CA ASN A 802 42.77 49.39 10.80
C ASN A 802 43.55 50.17 9.72
N GLN A 803 43.52 49.73 8.46
CA GLN A 803 44.09 50.50 7.34
C GLN A 803 43.26 51.74 6.98
N LEU A 804 41.94 51.71 7.21
CA LEU A 804 41.06 52.86 6.99
C LEU A 804 41.09 53.87 8.14
N GLU A 805 41.38 53.43 9.38
CA GLU A 805 41.61 54.33 10.53
C GLU A 805 43.00 54.99 10.52
N GLN A 806 43.93 54.48 9.71
CA GLN A 806 45.27 55.05 9.49
C GLN A 806 45.33 56.04 8.32
N LEU A 807 44.26 56.15 7.52
CA LEU A 807 44.04 57.15 6.48
C LEU A 807 43.16 58.27 7.04
#